data_AF-Q3V1L5-F1
#
_entry.id   AF-Q3V1L5-F1
#
_cell.length_a   1.000
_cell.length_b   1.000
_cell.length_c   1.000
_cell.angle_alpha   90.00
_cell.angle_beta   90.00
_cell.angle_gamma   90.00
#
_symmetry.space_group_name_H-M   'P 1'
#
loop_
_entity.id
_entity.type
_entity.pdbx_description
1 polymer ?
#
loop_
_entity_poly.entity_id
_entity_poly.type
_entity_poly.pdbx_seq_one_letter_code
_entity_poly.pdbx_strand_id
1 'polypeptide(L)'
;MAAVLQQVLERPELNKLPKSTQNKLEKFLAEQQSEIDCLKGRHEKFKVESEQQYFEIEKRLSQSQERLVTETRECQNLRLELEKLNNQVKVLTEKTKELETAQDRNLGIQSQFTRAKEELEAEKRDLIRTNERLSQEVEYLTEDVKRLNEKLKESNTTKGELQLKLDELQASDVAVKYREKRLEQEKELLHNQNSWLNTELKTKTDELLALGREKGNEILELKCNLENKKEEVLRLEEQMNGLKTSNEHLQKHVEDLLTKLKEAKEQQASMEEKFHNELNAHIKLSNLYKSAADDSEAKSNELTRAVDELHKLLKEAGEANKTIQDHLLQVEESKDQMEKEMLEKIGKLEKELENANDLLSATKRKGAILSEEELAAMSPTAAAVAKIVKPGMKLTELYNAYVETQDQLLLEKQENKRINKYLDEIVKEVEAKAPILKRQREEYERAQKAVASLSAKLEQAMKEIQRLQEDTDKANKHSSVLERDNQRMEIQIKDLSQQIRVLLMELEEARGNHVIRDEEVSSADISSSSEVISQHLVSYRNIEELQQQNQRLLFALRELGETREREEQETTSSKIAELQHKLENSLAELEQLRESRQHQMQLVDSIVRQRDMYRILLSQTTGMAIPLQASSLDDISLLSTPKRSSTSQTVSTPAPEPVIDSTEAIEAKAALKQLQEIFENYKKEKIDSEKLQNEQLEKLQEQVTDLRSQNTKISTQLDFASKRYEMLQDNVEGYRREITSLQERNQKLTATTQKQEQIINTMTQDLRGANEKLAVAEVRAENLKKEKEMLKLSEVRLSQQRESLLAEQRGQNLLLTNLQTIQGILERSETETKQRLNSQIEKLEHEISHLKKKLENEVEQRHTLTRNLDVQLLDTKRQLDTEINLHLNTKELLKNAQKDIATLKQHLNNMEAQLASQSTQRTGKGQPGDRDDVDDLKSQLRQAEEQVNDLKERLKTSTSNVEQYRAMVTSLEDSLNKEKQVTEEVHKNIEVRLKESAEFQTQLEKKLMEVEKEKQELQDDKRKAIESMEQQLSELKKTLSTVQNEVQEALQRASTALSNEQQARRDCQEQAKIAVEAQNKYERELMLHAADVEALQAAKEQVSKMTSIRQHLEETTQKAESQLLECKASWEERERVLKDEVSKSVSRCEDLEKQNRLLHDQIEKLSDKVVTSMKDAVQAPLNVSLNEEGKSQEQILEILRFIRREKEIAETRFEVAQVESLRYRQRVELLERELQELQDSLNV
;
A
#
# COMPACT_ATOMS: atom_id res chain seq x y z
N MET A 1 254.23 96.33 -12.94
CA MET A 1 254.65 97.45 -13.83
C MET A 1 255.26 98.54 -12.97
N ALA A 2 256.20 99.32 -13.49
CA ALA A 2 257.11 100.16 -12.70
C ALA A 2 256.52 101.40 -11.98
N ALA A 3 255.20 101.46 -11.81
CA ALA A 3 254.49 102.62 -11.25
C ALA A 3 254.37 102.61 -9.72
N VAL A 4 254.33 101.44 -9.08
CA VAL A 4 254.07 101.36 -7.61
C VAL A 4 255.21 101.96 -6.81
N LEU A 5 256.46 101.63 -7.16
CA LEU A 5 257.64 102.16 -6.46
C LEU A 5 257.80 103.69 -6.65
N GLN A 6 257.24 104.24 -7.72
CA GLN A 6 257.24 105.68 -8.02
C GLN A 6 256.19 106.49 -7.22
N GLN A 7 255.29 105.83 -6.49
CA GLN A 7 254.40 106.49 -5.52
C GLN A 7 255.04 106.59 -4.12
N VAL A 8 256.14 105.86 -3.87
CA VAL A 8 256.78 105.76 -2.54
C VAL A 8 258.12 106.50 -2.49
N LEU A 9 258.81 106.67 -3.62
CA LEU A 9 260.13 107.30 -3.71
C LEU A 9 260.18 108.39 -4.78
N GLU A 10 260.87 109.49 -4.49
CA GLU A 10 261.06 110.56 -5.47
C GLU A 10 262.12 110.21 -6.53
N ARG A 11 262.04 110.84 -7.72
CA ARG A 11 262.99 110.65 -8.82
C ARG A 11 264.48 110.75 -8.44
N PRO A 12 264.96 111.74 -7.66
CA PRO A 12 266.39 111.81 -7.28
C PRO A 12 266.84 110.69 -6.33
N GLU A 13 265.90 110.02 -5.64
CA GLU A 13 266.19 108.91 -4.74
C GLU A 13 266.15 107.56 -5.47
N LEU A 14 265.11 107.35 -6.28
CA LEU A 14 264.92 106.13 -7.07
C LEU A 14 266.18 105.82 -7.90
N ASN A 15 266.77 106.86 -8.51
CA ASN A 15 268.00 106.77 -9.31
C ASN A 15 269.26 106.36 -8.54
N LYS A 16 269.28 106.40 -7.20
CA LYS A 16 270.42 105.95 -6.39
C LYS A 16 270.39 104.45 -6.07
N LEU A 17 269.23 103.80 -6.16
CA LEU A 17 269.12 102.37 -5.84
C LEU A 17 269.56 101.50 -7.02
N PRO A 18 270.33 100.41 -6.78
CA PRO A 18 270.62 99.42 -7.81
C PRO A 18 269.34 98.82 -8.42
N LYS A 19 269.34 98.63 -9.76
CA LYS A 19 268.21 98.03 -10.50
C LYS A 19 267.75 96.67 -9.93
N SER A 20 268.67 95.88 -9.37
CA SER A 20 268.33 94.60 -8.72
C SER A 20 267.45 94.78 -7.48
N THR A 21 267.61 95.87 -6.72
CA THR A 21 266.81 96.18 -5.54
C THR A 21 265.44 96.72 -5.94
N GLN A 22 265.39 97.63 -6.93
CA GLN A 22 264.13 98.13 -7.52
C GLN A 22 263.26 96.95 -8.03
N ASN A 23 263.82 96.08 -8.87
CA ASN A 23 263.12 94.94 -9.45
C ASN A 23 262.57 93.96 -8.39
N LYS A 24 263.28 93.78 -7.26
CA LYS A 24 262.79 92.94 -6.15
C LYS A 24 261.57 93.54 -5.46
N LEU A 25 261.61 94.84 -5.16
CA LEU A 25 260.50 95.54 -4.49
C LEU A 25 259.26 95.62 -5.39
N GLU A 26 259.44 95.94 -6.68
CA GLU A 26 258.33 95.92 -7.65
C GLU A 26 257.70 94.53 -7.82
N LYS A 27 258.51 93.47 -7.83
CA LYS A 27 258.01 92.09 -7.93
C LYS A 27 257.19 91.71 -6.69
N PHE A 28 257.69 92.00 -5.49
CA PHE A 28 256.98 91.69 -4.24
C PHE A 28 255.64 92.44 -4.13
N LEU A 29 255.61 93.73 -4.49
CA LEU A 29 254.38 94.53 -4.48
C LEU A 29 253.36 94.05 -5.53
N ALA A 30 253.83 93.61 -6.71
CA ALA A 30 252.96 93.01 -7.72
C ALA A 30 252.39 91.65 -7.27
N GLU A 31 253.18 90.83 -6.57
CA GLU A 31 252.76 89.54 -6.03
C GLU A 31 251.69 89.72 -4.93
N GLN A 32 251.88 90.66 -3.99
CA GLN A 32 250.87 90.97 -2.97
C GLN A 32 249.56 91.51 -3.57
N GLN A 33 249.63 92.40 -4.56
CA GLN A 33 248.41 92.93 -5.21
C GLN A 33 247.65 91.81 -5.94
N SER A 34 248.36 90.90 -6.62
CA SER A 34 247.78 89.72 -7.27
C SER A 34 247.11 88.76 -6.28
N GLU A 35 247.65 88.63 -5.06
CA GLU A 35 247.09 87.76 -4.03
C GLU A 35 245.79 88.34 -3.44
N ILE A 36 245.76 89.64 -3.15
CA ILE A 36 244.58 90.36 -2.64
C ILE A 36 243.39 90.23 -3.60
N ASP A 37 243.60 90.47 -4.90
CA ASP A 37 242.50 90.41 -5.87
C ASP A 37 242.07 88.97 -6.17
N CYS A 38 242.98 87.98 -6.06
CA CYS A 38 242.62 86.56 -6.11
C CYS A 38 241.77 86.12 -4.91
N LEU A 39 242.06 86.62 -3.70
CA LEU A 39 241.27 86.34 -2.49
C LEU A 39 239.84 86.90 -2.58
N LYS A 40 239.67 88.14 -3.06
CA LYS A 40 238.35 88.73 -3.31
C LYS A 40 237.53 87.88 -4.29
N GLY A 41 238.14 87.45 -5.39
CA GLY A 41 237.48 86.60 -6.40
C GLY A 41 237.02 85.23 -5.86
N ARG A 42 237.73 84.66 -4.87
CA ARG A 42 237.32 83.42 -4.19
C ARG A 42 236.14 83.66 -3.24
N HIS A 43 236.14 84.77 -2.50
CA HIS A 43 235.09 85.08 -1.53
C HIS A 43 233.72 85.24 -2.20
N GLU A 44 233.65 86.04 -3.27
CA GLU A 44 232.37 86.32 -3.93
C GLU A 44 231.78 85.08 -4.62
N LYS A 45 232.64 84.18 -5.12
CA LYS A 45 232.21 82.88 -5.68
C LYS A 45 231.59 81.98 -4.60
N PHE A 46 232.21 81.91 -3.42
CA PHE A 46 231.69 81.13 -2.29
C PHE A 46 230.35 81.69 -1.76
N LYS A 47 230.19 83.02 -1.75
CA LYS A 47 228.93 83.69 -1.37
C LYS A 47 227.76 83.24 -2.26
N VAL A 48 227.94 83.29 -3.59
CA VAL A 48 226.91 82.85 -4.55
C VAL A 48 226.60 81.35 -4.42
N GLU A 49 227.63 80.51 -4.24
CA GLU A 49 227.46 79.07 -4.02
C GLU A 49 226.66 78.76 -2.74
N SER A 50 226.83 79.57 -1.67
CA SER A 50 226.05 79.43 -0.43
C SER A 50 224.60 79.94 -0.54
N GLU A 51 224.36 81.03 -1.29
CA GLU A 51 223.03 81.59 -1.50
C GLU A 51 222.15 80.64 -2.34
N GLN A 52 222.74 79.99 -3.35
CA GLN A 52 222.06 79.01 -4.20
C GLN A 52 221.56 77.78 -3.41
N GLN A 53 222.37 77.25 -2.47
CA GLN A 53 222.01 76.06 -1.69
C GLN A 53 220.84 76.30 -0.73
N TYR A 54 220.74 77.52 -0.17
CA TYR A 54 219.69 77.85 0.81
C TYR A 54 218.30 77.81 0.15
N PHE A 55 218.18 78.39 -1.04
CA PHE A 55 216.93 78.46 -1.81
C PHE A 55 216.39 77.08 -2.21
N GLU A 56 217.25 76.11 -2.53
CA GLU A 56 216.82 74.75 -2.87
C GLU A 56 216.25 73.97 -1.67
N ILE A 57 216.77 74.23 -0.46
CA ILE A 57 216.28 73.60 0.78
C ILE A 57 214.91 74.18 1.17
N GLU A 58 214.77 75.51 1.12
CA GLU A 58 213.52 76.21 1.44
C GLU A 58 212.37 75.78 0.51
N LYS A 59 212.65 75.63 -0.79
CA LYS A 59 211.70 75.12 -1.79
C LYS A 59 211.27 73.67 -1.54
N ARG A 60 212.14 72.82 -0.96
CA ARG A 60 211.78 71.44 -0.58
C ARG A 60 210.92 71.39 0.66
N LEU A 61 211.09 72.33 1.60
CA LEU A 61 210.33 72.37 2.85
C LEU A 61 208.85 72.68 2.61
N SER A 62 208.54 73.68 1.80
CA SER A 62 207.15 74.07 1.48
C SER A 62 206.37 72.93 0.80
N GLN A 63 206.98 72.25 -0.18
CA GLN A 63 206.41 71.10 -0.88
C GLN A 63 206.14 69.88 0.02
N SER A 64 206.74 69.83 1.22
CA SER A 64 206.48 68.78 2.21
C SER A 64 205.27 69.15 3.09
N GLN A 65 205.16 70.41 3.50
CA GLN A 65 204.05 70.92 4.32
C GLN A 65 202.70 70.83 3.58
N GLU A 66 202.67 71.15 2.29
CA GLU A 66 201.45 71.11 1.47
C GLU A 66 200.82 69.70 1.42
N ARG A 67 201.63 68.65 1.24
CA ARG A 67 201.17 67.25 1.19
C ARG A 67 200.62 66.75 2.54
N LEU A 68 201.20 67.22 3.65
CA LEU A 68 200.73 66.83 4.99
C LEU A 68 199.31 67.36 5.25
N VAL A 69 198.96 68.53 4.70
CA VAL A 69 197.62 69.13 4.82
C VAL A 69 196.58 68.37 4.01
N THR A 70 196.92 67.87 2.81
CA THR A 70 195.98 67.08 1.98
C THR A 70 195.66 65.72 2.63
N GLU A 71 196.68 64.97 3.02
CA GLU A 71 196.54 63.66 3.71
C GLU A 71 195.70 63.76 4.99
N THR A 72 195.97 64.80 5.80
CA THR A 72 195.23 65.05 7.05
C THR A 72 193.74 65.28 6.80
N ARG A 73 193.37 65.90 5.68
CA ARG A 73 191.99 66.20 5.31
C ARG A 73 191.24 64.96 4.82
N GLU A 74 191.90 64.09 4.06
CA GLU A 74 191.32 62.83 3.58
C GLU A 74 191.04 61.85 4.74
N CYS A 75 191.99 61.76 5.69
CA CYS A 75 191.81 61.00 6.93
C CYS A 75 190.62 61.46 7.79
N GLN A 76 190.23 62.74 7.73
CA GLN A 76 189.06 63.25 8.45
C GLN A 76 187.74 62.86 7.76
N ASN A 77 187.68 62.94 6.43
CA ASN A 77 186.49 62.56 5.66
C ASN A 77 186.13 61.08 5.87
N LEU A 78 187.11 60.17 5.76
CA LEU A 78 186.90 58.72 5.92
C LEU A 78 186.35 58.34 7.31
N ARG A 79 186.71 59.07 8.37
CA ARG A 79 186.18 58.84 9.72
C ARG A 79 184.69 59.18 9.83
N LEU A 80 184.26 60.28 9.20
CA LEU A 80 182.86 60.71 9.18
C LEU A 80 181.97 59.76 8.37
N GLU A 81 182.51 59.06 7.37
CA GLU A 81 181.79 58.05 6.59
C GLU A 81 181.63 56.73 7.37
N LEU A 82 182.69 56.27 8.04
CA LEU A 82 182.63 55.09 8.91
C LEU A 82 181.62 55.25 10.07
N GLU A 83 181.53 56.43 10.68
CA GLU A 83 180.58 56.71 11.75
C GLU A 83 179.12 56.68 11.26
N LYS A 84 178.85 57.21 10.05
CA LYS A 84 177.53 57.12 9.41
C LYS A 84 177.12 55.67 9.12
N LEU A 85 178.04 54.86 8.55
CA LEU A 85 177.76 53.44 8.27
C LEU A 85 177.45 52.66 9.56
N ASN A 86 178.25 52.84 10.61
CA ASN A 86 178.08 52.13 11.88
C ASN A 86 176.69 52.40 12.51
N ASN A 87 176.20 53.65 12.43
CA ASN A 87 174.88 53.99 12.93
C ASN A 87 173.73 53.42 12.07
N GLN A 88 173.91 53.30 10.74
CA GLN A 88 172.94 52.60 9.88
C GLN A 88 172.84 51.11 10.19
N VAL A 89 173.98 50.44 10.44
CA VAL A 89 174.02 49.01 10.79
C VAL A 89 173.24 48.73 12.08
N LYS A 90 173.41 49.56 13.13
CA LYS A 90 172.67 49.40 14.40
C LYS A 90 171.15 49.39 14.20
N VAL A 91 170.62 50.41 13.53
CA VAL A 91 169.17 50.57 13.27
C VAL A 91 168.61 49.37 12.49
N LEU A 92 169.37 48.83 11.52
CA LEU A 92 168.98 47.61 10.82
C LEU A 92 168.94 46.40 11.77
N THR A 93 169.96 46.19 12.61
CA THR A 93 170.01 45.04 13.54
C THR A 93 168.96 45.05 14.64
N GLU A 94 168.47 46.23 15.04
CA GLU A 94 167.34 46.35 15.97
C GLU A 94 166.03 45.93 15.27
N LYS A 95 165.81 46.41 14.04
CA LYS A 95 164.64 46.08 13.23
C LYS A 95 164.54 44.60 12.86
N THR A 96 165.67 43.90 12.67
CA THR A 96 165.66 42.44 12.45
C THR A 96 165.10 41.69 13.67
N LYS A 97 165.51 42.07 14.89
CA LYS A 97 165.05 41.42 16.14
C LYS A 97 163.56 41.63 16.39
N GLU A 98 163.03 42.81 16.06
CA GLU A 98 161.59 43.07 16.13
C GLU A 98 160.81 42.09 15.23
N LEU A 99 161.28 41.88 14.00
CA LEU A 99 160.67 40.95 13.04
C LEU A 99 160.77 39.48 13.50
N GLU A 100 161.90 39.06 14.06
CA GLU A 100 162.08 37.72 14.67
C GLU A 100 161.04 37.48 15.78
N THR A 101 160.90 38.41 16.73
CA THR A 101 159.90 38.27 17.81
C THR A 101 158.44 38.34 17.33
N ALA A 102 158.18 38.95 16.18
CA ALA A 102 156.85 38.94 15.55
C ALA A 102 156.58 37.59 14.85
N GLN A 103 157.59 36.98 14.23
CA GLN A 103 157.49 35.67 13.58
C GLN A 103 157.18 34.56 14.61
N ASP A 104 157.89 34.53 15.74
CA ASP A 104 157.65 33.53 16.80
C ASP A 104 156.24 33.62 17.39
N ARG A 105 155.71 34.84 17.59
CA ARG A 105 154.33 35.06 18.05
C ARG A 105 153.30 34.53 17.07
N ASN A 106 153.50 34.76 15.77
CA ASN A 106 152.61 34.25 14.72
C ASN A 106 152.62 32.71 14.65
N LEU A 107 153.79 32.07 14.77
CA LEU A 107 153.91 30.61 14.83
C LEU A 107 153.19 30.01 16.06
N GLY A 108 153.31 30.67 17.23
CA GLY A 108 152.58 30.28 18.43
C GLY A 108 151.06 30.33 18.26
N ILE A 109 150.54 31.42 17.68
CA ILE A 109 149.11 31.60 17.38
C ILE A 109 148.61 30.56 16.36
N GLN A 110 149.38 30.31 15.30
CA GLN A 110 149.02 29.34 14.26
C GLN A 110 148.93 27.89 14.81
N SER A 111 149.84 27.53 15.72
CA SER A 111 149.82 26.25 16.44
C SER A 111 148.56 26.09 17.30
N GLN A 112 148.15 27.15 18.03
CA GLN A 112 146.93 27.14 18.84
C GLN A 112 145.67 26.96 17.98
N PHE A 113 145.55 27.67 16.86
CA PHE A 113 144.41 27.50 15.93
C PHE A 113 144.36 26.10 15.32
N THR A 114 145.50 25.44 15.10
CA THR A 114 145.53 24.09 14.54
C THR A 114 144.98 23.07 15.55
N ARG A 115 145.36 23.17 16.83
CA ARG A 115 144.81 22.29 17.90
C ARG A 115 143.31 22.50 18.10
N ALA A 116 142.85 23.75 18.22
CA ALA A 116 141.43 24.06 18.39
C ALA A 116 140.58 23.53 17.22
N LYS A 117 141.14 23.51 16.01
CA LYS A 117 140.51 22.89 14.84
C LYS A 117 140.44 21.36 14.97
N GLU A 118 141.52 20.70 15.38
CA GLU A 118 141.57 19.24 15.58
C GLU A 118 140.59 18.76 16.66
N GLU A 119 140.45 19.53 17.75
CA GLU A 119 139.48 19.32 18.83
C GLU A 119 138.03 19.40 18.30
N LEU A 120 137.67 20.48 17.60
CA LEU A 120 136.34 20.64 16.97
C LEU A 120 136.06 19.56 15.90
N GLU A 121 137.07 19.11 15.15
CA GLU A 121 136.94 17.99 14.21
C GLU A 121 136.77 16.64 14.94
N ALA A 122 137.27 16.46 16.17
CA ALA A 122 136.97 15.29 17.00
C ALA A 122 135.53 15.32 17.52
N GLU A 123 135.10 16.41 18.18
CA GLU A 123 133.73 16.57 18.70
C GLU A 123 132.68 16.35 17.59
N LYS A 124 132.89 16.94 16.41
CA LYS A 124 132.01 16.74 15.24
C LYS A 124 131.88 15.26 14.84
N ARG A 125 132.95 14.46 14.91
CA ARG A 125 132.91 13.03 14.55
C ARG A 125 132.16 12.20 15.60
N ASP A 126 132.22 12.56 16.87
CA ASP A 126 131.47 11.88 17.94
C ASP A 126 129.98 12.27 17.92
N LEU A 127 129.66 13.53 17.59
CA LEU A 127 128.28 13.99 17.37
C LEU A 127 127.63 13.33 16.15
N ILE A 128 128.38 13.08 15.07
CA ILE A 128 127.87 12.31 13.91
C ILE A 128 127.54 10.86 14.33
N ARG A 129 128.49 10.14 14.93
CA ARG A 129 128.29 8.74 15.36
C ARG A 129 127.15 8.57 16.37
N THR A 130 126.92 9.54 17.25
CA THR A 130 125.79 9.50 18.20
C THR A 130 124.45 9.80 17.53
N ASN A 131 124.40 10.69 16.54
CA ASN A 131 123.20 10.97 15.76
C ASN A 131 122.82 9.80 14.83
N GLU A 132 123.80 9.15 14.20
CA GLU A 132 123.59 7.93 13.39
C GLU A 132 122.96 6.80 14.22
N ARG A 133 123.48 6.54 15.43
CA ARG A 133 122.91 5.54 16.36
C ARG A 133 121.47 5.89 16.76
N LEU A 134 121.21 7.14 17.15
CA LEU A 134 119.87 7.58 17.54
C LEU A 134 118.87 7.52 16.38
N SER A 135 119.33 7.79 15.14
CA SER A 135 118.49 7.66 13.94
C SER A 135 118.08 6.21 13.70
N GLN A 136 119.02 5.26 13.82
CA GLN A 136 118.72 3.82 13.71
C GLN A 136 117.77 3.34 14.82
N GLU A 137 117.95 3.79 16.05
CA GLU A 137 117.04 3.47 17.18
C GLU A 137 115.62 4.01 16.93
N VAL A 138 115.48 5.19 16.34
CA VAL A 138 114.17 5.75 15.91
C VAL A 138 113.58 4.97 14.74
N GLU A 139 114.37 4.53 13.76
CA GLU A 139 113.90 3.71 12.64
C GLU A 139 113.35 2.35 13.12
N TYR A 140 114.08 1.62 13.98
CA TYR A 140 113.60 0.37 14.56
C TYR A 140 112.30 0.54 15.36
N LEU A 141 112.22 1.55 16.22
CA LEU A 141 110.99 1.86 16.96
C LEU A 141 109.82 2.23 16.03
N THR A 142 110.12 2.89 14.91
CA THR A 142 109.11 3.24 13.89
C THR A 142 108.62 2.00 13.13
N GLU A 143 109.48 1.01 12.86
CA GLU A 143 109.07 -0.26 12.24
C GLU A 143 108.22 -1.12 13.17
N ASP A 144 108.57 -1.25 14.45
CA ASP A 144 107.76 -2.02 15.39
C ASP A 144 106.43 -1.31 15.70
N VAL A 145 106.39 0.03 15.75
CA VAL A 145 105.13 0.79 15.82
C VAL A 145 104.28 0.59 14.56
N LYS A 146 104.87 0.49 13.36
CA LYS A 146 104.12 0.12 12.13
C LYS A 146 103.54 -1.29 12.25
N ARG A 147 104.35 -2.29 12.58
CA ARG A 147 103.92 -3.70 12.74
C ARG A 147 102.83 -3.89 13.79
N LEU A 148 102.90 -3.16 14.90
CA LEU A 148 101.86 -3.17 15.93
C LEU A 148 100.57 -2.49 15.44
N ASN A 149 100.66 -1.39 14.69
CA ASN A 149 99.51 -0.74 14.06
C ASN A 149 98.89 -1.59 12.94
N GLU A 150 99.68 -2.34 12.18
CA GLU A 150 99.20 -3.28 11.15
C GLU A 150 98.42 -4.43 11.79
N LYS A 151 99.00 -5.10 12.80
CA LYS A 151 98.28 -6.13 13.58
C LYS A 151 97.04 -5.59 14.29
N LEU A 152 97.08 -4.36 14.79
CA LEU A 152 95.91 -3.70 15.39
C LEU A 152 94.83 -3.39 14.33
N LYS A 153 95.22 -3.00 13.11
CA LYS A 153 94.29 -2.81 11.98
C LYS A 153 93.69 -4.14 11.55
N GLU A 154 94.47 -5.17 11.31
CA GLU A 154 94.01 -6.52 10.94
C GLU A 154 93.08 -7.12 12.00
N SER A 155 93.41 -6.94 13.29
CA SER A 155 92.53 -7.36 14.39
C SER A 155 91.23 -6.55 14.44
N ASN A 156 91.27 -5.25 14.13
CA ASN A 156 90.06 -4.41 14.07
C ASN A 156 89.23 -4.60 12.80
N THR A 157 89.81 -4.93 11.64
CA THR A 157 89.05 -5.26 10.42
C THR A 157 88.41 -6.63 10.57
N THR A 158 89.13 -7.65 11.02
CA THR A 158 88.54 -8.98 11.29
C THR A 158 87.47 -8.92 12.39
N LYS A 159 87.69 -8.16 13.47
CA LYS A 159 86.65 -7.87 14.47
C LYS A 159 85.47 -7.10 13.86
N GLY A 160 85.72 -6.10 13.02
CA GLY A 160 84.69 -5.30 12.35
C GLY A 160 83.84 -6.14 11.39
N GLU A 161 84.46 -7.02 10.61
CA GLU A 161 83.76 -7.98 9.73
C GLU A 161 82.95 -9.00 10.52
N LEU A 162 83.47 -9.52 11.63
CA LEU A 162 82.74 -10.44 12.49
C LEU A 162 81.59 -9.74 13.23
N GLN A 163 81.77 -8.48 13.63
CA GLN A 163 80.72 -7.65 14.21
C GLN A 163 79.65 -7.33 13.17
N LEU A 164 80.03 -6.90 11.94
CA LEU A 164 79.07 -6.66 10.85
C LEU A 164 78.30 -7.93 10.48
N LYS A 165 78.96 -9.09 10.37
CA LYS A 165 78.28 -10.37 10.12
C LYS A 165 77.36 -10.76 11.29
N LEU A 166 77.73 -10.47 12.54
CA LEU A 166 76.88 -10.69 13.71
C LEU A 166 75.67 -9.75 13.72
N ASP A 167 75.87 -8.46 13.40
CA ASP A 167 74.83 -7.43 13.37
C ASP A 167 73.90 -7.64 12.16
N GLU A 168 74.39 -8.12 11.03
CA GLU A 168 73.59 -8.56 9.87
C GLU A 168 72.79 -9.82 10.19
N LEU A 169 73.38 -10.80 10.90
CA LEU A 169 72.66 -11.99 11.36
C LEU A 169 71.62 -11.67 12.43
N GLN A 170 71.89 -10.72 13.33
CA GLN A 170 70.90 -10.24 14.32
C GLN A 170 69.81 -9.39 13.65
N ALA A 171 70.16 -8.50 12.73
CA ALA A 171 69.18 -7.70 11.99
C ALA A 171 68.31 -8.57 11.08
N SER A 172 68.86 -9.62 10.46
CA SER A 172 68.07 -10.57 9.67
C SER A 172 67.25 -11.53 10.53
N ASP A 173 67.76 -12.02 11.68
CA ASP A 173 66.97 -12.78 12.67
C ASP A 173 65.81 -11.93 13.22
N VAL A 174 66.06 -10.67 13.57
CA VAL A 174 65.04 -9.73 14.03
C VAL A 174 64.05 -9.38 12.91
N ALA A 175 64.52 -9.17 11.68
CA ALA A 175 63.64 -8.94 10.53
C ALA A 175 62.81 -10.18 10.15
N VAL A 176 63.36 -11.39 10.29
CA VAL A 176 62.65 -12.65 10.12
C VAL A 176 61.62 -12.81 11.23
N LYS A 177 61.97 -12.60 12.50
CA LYS A 177 61.02 -12.66 13.64
C LYS A 177 59.93 -11.59 13.58
N TYR A 178 60.23 -10.39 13.07
CA TYR A 178 59.19 -9.40 12.79
C TYR A 178 58.33 -9.79 11.59
N ARG A 179 58.91 -10.36 10.53
CA ARG A 179 58.15 -10.85 9.35
C ARG A 179 57.28 -12.04 9.71
N GLU A 180 57.78 -12.97 10.51
CA GLU A 180 57.09 -14.11 11.09
C GLU A 180 55.93 -13.62 11.96
N LYS A 181 56.18 -12.78 12.98
CA LYS A 181 55.10 -12.18 13.78
C LYS A 181 54.10 -11.38 12.96
N ARG A 182 54.52 -10.67 11.91
CA ARG A 182 53.62 -9.93 11.01
C ARG A 182 52.77 -10.88 10.15
N LEU A 183 53.34 -12.00 9.69
CA LEU A 183 52.63 -13.04 8.95
C LEU A 183 51.70 -13.85 9.86
N GLU A 184 52.10 -14.10 11.11
CA GLU A 184 51.27 -14.74 12.13
C GLU A 184 50.10 -13.83 12.51
N GLN A 185 50.34 -12.52 12.68
CA GLN A 185 49.29 -11.51 12.89
C GLN A 185 48.40 -11.32 11.67
N GLU A 186 48.94 -11.31 10.44
CA GLU A 186 48.14 -11.29 9.20
C GLU A 186 47.30 -12.56 9.07
N LYS A 187 47.84 -13.72 9.44
CA LYS A 187 47.15 -15.02 9.47
C LYS A 187 46.08 -15.07 10.57
N GLU A 188 46.34 -14.57 11.77
CA GLU A 188 45.35 -14.43 12.84
C GLU A 188 44.25 -13.44 12.45
N LEU A 189 44.60 -12.28 11.87
CA LEU A 189 43.62 -11.31 11.39
C LEU A 189 42.78 -11.87 10.23
N LEU A 190 43.40 -12.56 9.26
CA LEU A 190 42.68 -13.22 8.16
C LEU A 190 41.88 -14.44 8.63
N HIS A 191 42.30 -15.14 9.68
CA HIS A 191 41.55 -16.24 10.29
C HIS A 191 40.38 -15.70 11.12
N ASN A 192 40.57 -14.62 11.88
CA ASN A 192 39.51 -13.93 12.61
C ASN A 192 38.52 -13.24 11.65
N GLN A 193 38.99 -12.68 10.54
CA GLN A 193 38.11 -12.17 9.47
C GLN A 193 37.39 -13.31 8.75
N ASN A 194 38.03 -14.45 8.45
CA ASN A 194 37.31 -15.61 7.90
C ASN A 194 36.32 -16.18 8.90
N SER A 195 36.67 -16.27 10.18
CA SER A 195 35.79 -16.76 11.25
C SER A 195 34.59 -15.82 11.40
N TRP A 196 34.82 -14.50 11.49
CA TRP A 196 33.77 -13.49 11.56
C TRP A 196 32.91 -13.44 10.28
N LEU A 197 33.51 -13.50 9.09
CA LEU A 197 32.76 -13.56 7.84
C LEU A 197 31.95 -14.86 7.74
N ASN A 198 32.47 -16.01 8.18
CA ASN A 198 31.71 -17.25 8.21
C ASN A 198 30.60 -17.21 9.27
N THR A 199 30.78 -16.56 10.43
CA THR A 199 29.70 -16.40 11.42
C THR A 199 28.67 -15.37 10.99
N GLU A 200 29.04 -14.23 10.40
CA GLU A 200 28.11 -13.23 9.85
C GLU A 200 27.38 -13.79 8.62
N LEU A 201 28.06 -14.52 7.72
CA LEU A 201 27.41 -15.18 6.58
C LEU A 201 26.46 -16.29 7.09
N LYS A 202 26.88 -17.10 8.08
CA LYS A 202 26.04 -18.15 8.66
C LYS A 202 24.83 -17.56 9.40
N THR A 203 24.99 -16.54 10.23
CA THR A 203 23.85 -15.87 10.87
C THR A 203 22.97 -15.17 9.85
N LYS A 204 23.51 -14.63 8.75
CA LYS A 204 22.70 -14.09 7.65
C LYS A 204 21.96 -15.17 6.87
N THR A 205 22.51 -16.37 6.69
CA THR A 205 21.74 -17.51 6.14
C THR A 205 20.70 -18.03 7.12
N ASP A 206 21.00 -18.09 8.42
CA ASP A 206 20.05 -18.51 9.46
C ASP A 206 18.92 -17.47 9.63
N GLU A 207 19.23 -16.17 9.55
CA GLU A 207 18.25 -15.07 9.47
C GLU A 207 17.40 -15.16 8.19
N LEU A 208 18.00 -15.39 7.02
CA LEU A 208 17.25 -15.54 5.76
C LEU A 208 16.38 -16.81 5.75
N LEU A 209 16.82 -17.89 6.40
CA LEU A 209 16.02 -19.10 6.59
C LEU A 209 14.91 -18.90 7.63
N ALA A 210 15.16 -18.14 8.70
CA ALA A 210 14.14 -17.77 9.68
C ALA A 210 13.08 -16.86 9.05
N LEU A 211 13.50 -15.78 8.38
CA LEU A 211 12.62 -14.83 7.70
C LEU A 211 11.89 -15.49 6.52
N GLY A 212 12.53 -16.43 5.81
CA GLY A 212 11.89 -17.28 4.82
C GLY A 212 10.83 -18.23 5.40
N ARG A 213 11.02 -18.74 6.63
CA ARG A 213 10.00 -19.51 7.36
C ARG A 213 8.89 -18.63 7.91
N GLU A 214 9.20 -17.45 8.45
CA GLU A 214 8.20 -16.47 8.91
C GLU A 214 7.34 -15.99 7.74
N LYS A 215 7.93 -15.59 6.61
CA LYS A 215 7.15 -15.22 5.42
C LYS A 215 6.46 -16.42 4.77
N GLY A 216 7.02 -17.63 4.87
CA GLY A 216 6.31 -18.86 4.51
C GLY A 216 5.06 -19.10 5.37
N ASN A 217 5.17 -18.88 6.68
CA ASN A 217 4.08 -19.00 7.65
C ASN A 217 3.05 -17.89 7.46
N GLU A 218 3.45 -16.62 7.28
CA GLU A 218 2.55 -15.52 6.92
C GLU A 218 1.81 -15.80 5.61
N ILE A 219 2.49 -16.35 4.59
CA ILE A 219 1.83 -16.73 3.32
C ILE A 219 0.84 -17.88 3.56
N LEU A 220 1.13 -18.83 4.45
CA LEU A 220 0.20 -19.90 4.82
C LEU A 220 -0.98 -19.39 5.65
N GLU A 221 -0.77 -18.50 6.62
CA GLU A 221 -1.83 -17.85 7.39
C GLU A 221 -2.68 -16.94 6.51
N LEU A 222 -2.08 -16.15 5.61
CA LEU A 222 -2.82 -15.30 4.66
C LEU A 222 -3.61 -16.14 3.67
N LYS A 223 -3.07 -17.27 3.18
CA LYS A 223 -3.84 -18.23 2.37
C LYS A 223 -4.98 -18.86 3.16
N CYS A 224 -4.72 -19.36 4.37
CA CYS A 224 -5.73 -19.97 5.23
C CYS A 224 -6.84 -18.97 5.59
N ASN A 225 -6.48 -17.73 5.95
CA ASN A 225 -7.44 -16.65 6.16
C ASN A 225 -8.20 -16.27 4.89
N LEU A 226 -7.57 -16.30 3.70
CA LEU A 226 -8.23 -16.02 2.43
C LEU A 226 -9.19 -17.15 2.01
N GLU A 227 -8.84 -18.41 2.24
CA GLU A 227 -9.76 -19.56 2.09
C GLU A 227 -10.92 -19.46 3.10
N ASN A 228 -10.64 -19.26 4.39
CA ASN A 228 -11.68 -19.02 5.41
C ASN A 228 -12.60 -17.84 5.05
N LYS A 229 -12.07 -16.78 4.42
CA LYS A 229 -12.88 -15.64 3.95
C LYS A 229 -13.64 -15.92 2.66
N LYS A 230 -13.14 -16.77 1.77
CA LYS A 230 -13.97 -17.31 0.66
C LYS A 230 -15.09 -18.18 1.19
N GLU A 231 -14.83 -19.05 2.17
CA GLU A 231 -15.86 -19.89 2.80
C GLU A 231 -16.91 -19.06 3.55
N GLU A 232 -16.49 -18.00 4.28
CA GLU A 232 -17.44 -17.02 4.83
C GLU A 232 -18.25 -16.32 3.75
N VAL A 233 -17.63 -15.91 2.63
CA VAL A 233 -18.33 -15.27 1.51
C VAL A 233 -19.31 -16.23 0.84
N LEU A 234 -18.90 -17.45 0.49
CA LEU A 234 -19.77 -18.48 -0.09
C LEU A 234 -20.95 -18.80 0.84
N ARG A 235 -20.70 -18.95 2.15
CA ARG A 235 -21.77 -19.18 3.13
C ARG A 235 -22.69 -17.95 3.28
N LEU A 236 -22.17 -16.73 3.14
CA LEU A 236 -22.98 -15.51 3.11
C LEU A 236 -23.77 -15.37 1.80
N GLU A 237 -23.24 -15.83 0.67
CA GLU A 237 -23.93 -15.89 -0.63
C GLU A 237 -25.03 -16.96 -0.61
N GLU A 238 -24.78 -18.14 -0.04
CA GLU A 238 -25.81 -19.16 0.23
C GLU A 238 -26.90 -18.62 1.16
N GLN A 239 -26.53 -17.94 2.25
CA GLN A 239 -27.50 -17.30 3.16
C GLN A 239 -28.26 -16.16 2.46
N MET A 240 -27.61 -15.37 1.61
CA MET A 240 -28.26 -14.29 0.85
C MET A 240 -29.23 -14.87 -0.19
N ASN A 241 -28.83 -15.92 -0.92
CA ASN A 241 -29.70 -16.62 -1.88
C ASN A 241 -30.86 -17.37 -1.19
N GLY A 242 -30.63 -17.94 0.00
CA GLY A 242 -31.68 -18.53 0.84
C GLY A 242 -32.68 -17.49 1.36
N LEU A 243 -32.19 -16.34 1.82
CA LEU A 243 -33.04 -15.21 2.20
C LEU A 243 -33.77 -14.60 0.99
N LYS A 244 -33.12 -14.56 -0.18
CA LYS A 244 -33.70 -14.02 -1.42
C LYS A 244 -34.81 -14.91 -1.97
N THR A 245 -34.58 -16.23 -2.05
CA THR A 245 -35.63 -17.19 -2.43
C THR A 245 -36.75 -17.26 -1.39
N SER A 246 -36.44 -17.13 -0.09
CA SER A 246 -37.44 -16.97 0.96
C SER A 246 -38.27 -15.68 0.79
N ASN A 247 -37.63 -14.57 0.44
CA ASN A 247 -38.30 -13.29 0.19
C ASN A 247 -39.13 -13.32 -1.11
N GLU A 248 -38.66 -13.99 -2.17
CA GLU A 248 -39.41 -14.22 -3.41
C GLU A 248 -40.64 -15.13 -3.15
N HIS A 249 -40.52 -16.14 -2.28
CA HIS A 249 -41.66 -16.93 -1.80
C HIS A 249 -42.63 -16.13 -0.93
N LEU A 250 -42.13 -15.25 -0.05
CA LEU A 250 -42.97 -14.36 0.76
C LEU A 250 -43.67 -13.31 -0.10
N GLN A 251 -43.00 -12.74 -1.11
CA GLN A 251 -43.62 -11.83 -2.08
C GLN A 251 -44.71 -12.55 -2.87
N LYS A 252 -44.45 -13.73 -3.41
CA LYS A 252 -45.49 -14.56 -4.06
C LYS A 252 -46.64 -14.90 -3.12
N HIS A 253 -46.36 -15.19 -1.85
CA HIS A 253 -47.43 -15.48 -0.88
C HIS A 253 -48.26 -14.23 -0.53
N VAL A 254 -47.63 -13.06 -0.45
CA VAL A 254 -48.32 -11.76 -0.29
C VAL A 254 -49.13 -11.41 -1.54
N GLU A 255 -48.61 -11.65 -2.74
CA GLU A 255 -49.32 -11.50 -4.01
C GLU A 255 -50.52 -12.46 -4.08
N ASP A 256 -50.35 -13.74 -3.73
CA ASP A 256 -51.40 -14.76 -3.60
C ASP A 256 -52.48 -14.41 -2.57
N LEU A 257 -52.12 -13.67 -1.51
CA LEU A 257 -53.06 -13.19 -0.51
C LEU A 257 -53.76 -11.90 -0.96
N LEU A 258 -53.07 -11.03 -1.71
CA LEU A 258 -53.64 -9.83 -2.32
C LEU A 258 -54.61 -10.16 -3.46
N THR A 259 -54.31 -11.16 -4.29
CA THR A 259 -55.24 -11.66 -5.32
C THR A 259 -56.48 -12.28 -4.66
N LYS A 260 -56.33 -13.18 -3.70
CA LYS A 260 -57.45 -13.76 -2.94
C LYS A 260 -58.28 -12.71 -2.19
N LEU A 261 -57.64 -11.67 -1.64
CA LEU A 261 -58.34 -10.56 -0.98
C LEU A 261 -59.03 -9.61 -1.99
N LYS A 262 -58.51 -9.50 -3.22
CA LYS A 262 -59.18 -8.80 -4.33
C LYS A 262 -60.37 -9.60 -4.84
N GLU A 263 -60.20 -10.90 -5.09
CA GLU A 263 -61.26 -11.84 -5.48
C GLU A 263 -62.39 -11.88 -4.43
N ALA A 264 -62.05 -11.97 -3.14
CA ALA A 264 -63.04 -11.94 -2.06
C ALA A 264 -63.80 -10.61 -2.02
N LYS A 265 -63.13 -9.47 -2.31
CA LYS A 265 -63.79 -8.15 -2.41
C LYS A 265 -64.65 -8.01 -3.67
N GLU A 266 -64.23 -8.57 -4.80
CA GLU A 266 -65.02 -8.56 -6.04
C GLU A 266 -66.22 -9.51 -5.94
N GLN A 267 -66.07 -10.66 -5.27
CA GLN A 267 -67.18 -11.54 -4.89
C GLN A 267 -68.13 -10.82 -3.92
N GLN A 268 -67.63 -10.20 -2.84
CA GLN A 268 -68.44 -9.43 -1.89
C GLN A 268 -69.19 -8.28 -2.60
N ALA A 269 -68.52 -7.50 -3.45
CA ALA A 269 -69.16 -6.44 -4.23
C ALA A 269 -70.26 -7.00 -5.15
N SER A 270 -70.03 -8.15 -5.82
CA SER A 270 -71.07 -8.81 -6.61
C SER A 270 -72.25 -9.33 -5.75
N MET A 271 -72.01 -9.67 -4.49
CA MET A 271 -73.05 -10.10 -3.56
C MET A 271 -73.82 -8.91 -3.00
N GLU A 272 -73.14 -7.80 -2.69
CA GLU A 272 -73.77 -6.52 -2.32
C GLU A 272 -74.59 -5.94 -3.48
N GLU A 273 -74.11 -6.07 -4.72
CA GLU A 273 -74.87 -5.70 -5.92
C GLU A 273 -76.08 -6.63 -6.15
N LYS A 274 -75.96 -7.94 -5.92
CA LYS A 274 -77.11 -8.87 -5.92
C LYS A 274 -78.10 -8.51 -4.83
N PHE A 275 -77.68 -8.31 -3.59
CA PHE A 275 -78.55 -7.89 -2.48
C PHE A 275 -79.17 -6.51 -2.73
N HIS A 276 -78.48 -5.59 -3.40
CA HIS A 276 -79.06 -4.30 -3.80
C HIS A 276 -80.11 -4.47 -4.90
N ASN A 277 -79.88 -5.35 -5.88
CA ASN A 277 -80.86 -5.69 -6.91
C ASN A 277 -82.07 -6.46 -6.36
N GLU A 278 -81.86 -7.39 -5.41
CA GLU A 278 -82.91 -8.09 -4.66
C GLU A 278 -83.69 -7.12 -3.77
N LEU A 279 -83.02 -6.19 -3.07
CA LEU A 279 -83.68 -5.14 -2.29
C LEU A 279 -84.51 -4.21 -3.20
N ASN A 280 -83.98 -3.82 -4.35
CA ASN A 280 -84.73 -3.04 -5.35
C ASN A 280 -85.90 -3.85 -5.95
N ALA A 281 -85.77 -5.16 -6.11
CA ALA A 281 -86.88 -6.04 -6.50
C ALA A 281 -87.93 -6.15 -5.39
N HIS A 282 -87.53 -6.30 -4.13
CA HIS A 282 -88.42 -6.30 -2.96
C HIS A 282 -89.11 -4.95 -2.75
N ILE A 283 -88.44 -3.82 -3.00
CA ILE A 283 -89.05 -2.48 -2.98
C ILE A 283 -90.10 -2.36 -4.10
N LYS A 284 -89.78 -2.80 -5.32
CA LYS A 284 -90.75 -2.85 -6.44
C LYS A 284 -91.94 -3.77 -6.11
N LEU A 285 -91.69 -4.94 -5.53
CA LEU A 285 -92.72 -5.91 -5.14
C LEU A 285 -93.59 -5.38 -4.00
N SER A 286 -93.00 -4.71 -3.00
CA SER A 286 -93.70 -4.04 -1.90
C SER A 286 -94.57 -2.89 -2.41
N ASN A 287 -94.06 -2.07 -3.35
CA ASN A 287 -94.84 -1.02 -3.99
C ASN A 287 -95.98 -1.58 -4.86
N LEU A 288 -95.77 -2.71 -5.54
CA LEU A 288 -96.83 -3.42 -6.28
C LEU A 288 -97.88 -4.02 -5.34
N TYR A 289 -97.49 -4.65 -4.23
CA TYR A 289 -98.44 -5.13 -3.21
C TYR A 289 -99.18 -3.99 -2.53
N LYS A 290 -98.53 -2.83 -2.31
CA LYS A 290 -99.19 -1.64 -1.81
C LYS A 290 -100.23 -1.12 -2.81
N SER A 291 -99.85 -0.93 -4.07
CA SER A 291 -100.80 -0.53 -5.13
C SER A 291 -101.96 -1.52 -5.28
N ALA A 292 -101.70 -2.82 -5.17
CA ALA A 292 -102.75 -3.85 -5.22
C ALA A 292 -103.64 -3.87 -3.96
N ALA A 293 -103.09 -3.50 -2.80
CA ALA A 293 -103.87 -3.30 -1.57
C ALA A 293 -104.72 -2.03 -1.66
N ASP A 294 -104.16 -0.91 -2.13
CA ASP A 294 -104.85 0.35 -2.37
C ASP A 294 -106.00 0.15 -3.41
N ASP A 295 -105.76 -0.58 -4.50
CA ASP A 295 -106.77 -0.98 -5.50
C ASP A 295 -107.85 -1.91 -4.92
N SER A 296 -107.47 -2.80 -3.99
CA SER A 296 -108.40 -3.72 -3.31
C SER A 296 -109.25 -2.98 -2.28
N GLU A 297 -108.68 -2.00 -1.58
CA GLU A 297 -109.38 -1.11 -0.67
C GLU A 297 -110.33 -0.17 -1.42
N ALA A 298 -109.93 0.36 -2.59
CA ALA A 298 -110.81 1.10 -3.48
C ALA A 298 -112.03 0.25 -3.90
N LYS A 299 -111.81 -0.98 -4.38
CA LYS A 299 -112.89 -1.92 -4.74
C LYS A 299 -113.74 -2.34 -3.53
N SER A 300 -113.13 -2.49 -2.36
CA SER A 300 -113.85 -2.77 -1.10
C SER A 300 -114.76 -1.61 -0.72
N ASN A 301 -114.30 -0.36 -0.88
CA ASN A 301 -115.09 0.85 -0.64
C ASN A 301 -116.21 1.03 -1.69
N GLU A 302 -115.98 0.69 -2.96
CA GLU A 302 -117.02 0.65 -4.00
C GLU A 302 -118.07 -0.43 -3.73
N LEU A 303 -117.65 -1.64 -3.36
CA LEU A 303 -118.54 -2.73 -2.95
C LEU A 303 -119.32 -2.39 -1.68
N THR A 304 -118.69 -1.70 -0.72
CA THR A 304 -119.36 -1.24 0.50
C THR A 304 -120.44 -0.21 0.17
N ARG A 305 -120.16 0.76 -0.72
CA ARG A 305 -121.18 1.70 -1.22
C ARG A 305 -122.33 0.99 -1.96
N ALA A 306 -122.03 0.02 -2.82
CA ALA A 306 -123.05 -0.78 -3.48
C ALA A 306 -123.88 -1.61 -2.49
N VAL A 307 -123.26 -2.12 -1.41
CA VAL A 307 -123.95 -2.82 -0.32
C VAL A 307 -124.79 -1.86 0.53
N ASP A 308 -124.36 -0.62 0.75
CA ASP A 308 -125.15 0.42 1.44
C ASP A 308 -126.36 0.86 0.60
N GLU A 309 -126.18 1.03 -0.72
CA GLU A 309 -127.27 1.31 -1.67
C GLU A 309 -128.27 0.14 -1.74
N LEU A 310 -127.79 -1.11 -1.75
CA LEU A 310 -128.65 -2.30 -1.66
C LEU A 310 -129.37 -2.40 -0.31
N HIS A 311 -128.73 -2.08 0.82
CA HIS A 311 -129.40 -2.00 2.13
C HIS A 311 -130.45 -0.89 2.17
N LYS A 312 -130.20 0.24 1.51
CA LYS A 312 -131.16 1.34 1.40
C LYS A 312 -132.39 0.91 0.59
N LEU A 313 -132.19 0.30 -0.58
CA LEU A 313 -133.28 -0.25 -1.41
C LEU A 313 -134.05 -1.38 -0.68
N LEU A 314 -133.35 -2.26 0.06
CA LEU A 314 -133.97 -3.29 0.89
C LEU A 314 -134.83 -2.68 2.01
N LYS A 315 -134.38 -1.57 2.62
CA LYS A 315 -135.12 -0.85 3.66
C LYS A 315 -136.35 -0.14 3.08
N GLU A 316 -136.21 0.54 1.96
CA GLU A 316 -137.32 1.20 1.25
C GLU A 316 -138.37 0.17 0.79
N ALA A 317 -137.94 -0.99 0.27
CA ALA A 317 -138.83 -2.12 -0.05
C ALA A 317 -139.48 -2.75 1.19
N GLY A 318 -138.77 -2.83 2.32
CA GLY A 318 -139.29 -3.31 3.60
C GLY A 318 -140.36 -2.38 4.18
N GLU A 319 -140.16 -1.07 4.09
CA GLU A 319 -141.14 -0.05 4.51
C GLU A 319 -142.37 -0.05 3.60
N ALA A 320 -142.20 -0.24 2.28
CA ALA A 320 -143.30 -0.46 1.33
C ALA A 320 -144.11 -1.73 1.63
N ASN A 321 -143.44 -2.88 1.79
CA ASN A 321 -144.11 -4.14 2.17
C ASN A 321 -144.84 -4.02 3.50
N LYS A 322 -144.28 -3.32 4.48
CA LYS A 322 -144.95 -3.10 5.77
C LYS A 322 -146.23 -2.28 5.60
N THR A 323 -146.20 -1.18 4.84
CA THR A 323 -147.43 -0.41 4.59
C THR A 323 -148.49 -1.21 3.82
N ILE A 324 -148.09 -2.12 2.92
CA ILE A 324 -149.02 -3.06 2.26
C ILE A 324 -149.59 -4.07 3.28
N GLN A 325 -148.77 -4.60 4.17
CA GLN A 325 -149.18 -5.57 5.19
C GLN A 325 -150.13 -4.97 6.24
N ASP A 326 -149.83 -3.76 6.72
CA ASP A 326 -150.70 -2.98 7.63
C ASP A 326 -152.06 -2.70 6.94
N HIS A 327 -152.07 -2.38 5.65
CA HIS A 327 -153.29 -2.14 4.87
C HIS A 327 -154.08 -3.43 4.56
N LEU A 328 -153.41 -4.59 4.52
CA LEU A 328 -154.03 -5.90 4.39
C LEU A 328 -154.75 -6.31 5.69
N LEU A 329 -154.06 -6.17 6.83
CA LEU A 329 -154.63 -6.42 8.16
C LEU A 329 -155.87 -5.53 8.41
N GLN A 330 -155.83 -4.25 8.02
CA GLN A 330 -156.98 -3.35 8.15
C GLN A 330 -158.17 -3.76 7.26
N VAL A 331 -157.93 -4.40 6.11
CA VAL A 331 -158.98 -4.99 5.27
C VAL A 331 -159.52 -6.28 5.89
N GLU A 332 -158.67 -7.11 6.50
CA GLU A 332 -159.07 -8.32 7.21
C GLU A 332 -159.92 -7.99 8.45
N GLU A 333 -159.51 -7.04 9.30
CA GLU A 333 -160.33 -6.55 10.42
C GLU A 333 -161.70 -6.02 9.97
N SER A 334 -161.78 -5.33 8.82
CA SER A 334 -163.05 -4.84 8.27
C SER A 334 -163.98 -5.98 7.79
N LYS A 335 -163.41 -7.07 7.27
CA LYS A 335 -164.16 -8.28 6.89
C LYS A 335 -164.64 -9.02 8.13
N ASP A 336 -163.76 -9.20 9.11
CA ASP A 336 -164.07 -9.83 10.40
C ASP A 336 -165.24 -9.15 11.12
N GLN A 337 -165.33 -7.82 11.05
CA GLN A 337 -166.45 -7.05 11.61
C GLN A 337 -167.74 -7.26 10.81
N MET A 338 -167.66 -7.21 9.47
CA MET A 338 -168.81 -7.46 8.58
C MET A 338 -169.33 -8.91 8.73
N GLU A 339 -168.45 -9.89 8.87
CA GLU A 339 -168.80 -11.29 9.04
C GLU A 339 -169.46 -11.54 10.40
N LYS A 340 -168.96 -10.93 11.49
CA LYS A 340 -169.62 -10.94 12.81
C LYS A 340 -171.00 -10.29 12.75
N GLU A 341 -171.17 -9.16 12.06
CA GLU A 341 -172.48 -8.53 11.85
C GLU A 341 -173.46 -9.43 11.07
N MET A 342 -172.98 -10.19 10.09
CA MET A 342 -173.81 -11.10 9.29
C MET A 342 -174.16 -12.36 10.07
N LEU A 343 -173.22 -12.92 10.84
CA LEU A 343 -173.47 -14.02 11.79
C LEU A 343 -174.46 -13.61 12.89
N GLU A 344 -174.40 -12.38 13.38
CA GLU A 344 -175.40 -11.87 14.33
C GLU A 344 -176.80 -11.71 13.71
N LYS A 345 -176.90 -11.38 12.41
CA LYS A 345 -178.19 -11.30 11.69
C LYS A 345 -178.75 -12.70 11.42
N ILE A 346 -177.88 -13.65 11.07
CA ILE A 346 -178.22 -15.08 10.92
C ILE A 346 -178.73 -15.63 12.26
N GLY A 347 -177.98 -15.48 13.35
CA GLY A 347 -178.36 -15.97 14.69
C GLY A 347 -179.60 -15.31 15.31
N LYS A 348 -180.11 -14.21 14.73
CA LYS A 348 -181.41 -13.61 15.07
C LYS A 348 -182.55 -14.27 14.28
N LEU A 349 -182.36 -14.47 12.97
CA LEU A 349 -183.30 -15.19 12.10
C LEU A 349 -183.42 -16.68 12.46
N GLU A 350 -182.33 -17.33 12.87
CA GLU A 350 -182.32 -18.70 13.37
C GLU A 350 -183.17 -18.84 14.64
N LYS A 351 -183.09 -17.88 15.57
CA LYS A 351 -183.94 -17.87 16.78
C LYS A 351 -185.41 -17.61 16.48
N GLU A 352 -185.73 -16.84 15.44
CA GLU A 352 -187.11 -16.68 14.97
C GLU A 352 -187.64 -17.97 14.33
N LEU A 353 -186.81 -18.70 13.57
CA LEU A 353 -187.11 -20.03 13.06
C LEU A 353 -187.23 -21.09 14.18
N GLU A 354 -186.41 -21.01 15.22
CA GLU A 354 -186.44 -21.93 16.37
C GLU A 354 -187.74 -21.75 17.17
N ASN A 355 -188.11 -20.51 17.51
CA ASN A 355 -189.40 -20.21 18.16
C ASN A 355 -190.61 -20.60 17.28
N ALA A 356 -190.51 -20.50 15.96
CA ALA A 356 -191.56 -20.96 15.04
C ALA A 356 -191.64 -22.51 14.97
N ASN A 357 -190.51 -23.20 15.05
CA ASN A 357 -190.45 -24.66 15.08
C ASN A 357 -190.91 -25.24 16.42
N ASP A 358 -190.64 -24.60 17.56
CA ASP A 358 -191.08 -25.07 18.88
C ASP A 358 -192.61 -25.04 19.06
N LEU A 359 -193.27 -24.07 18.44
CA LEU A 359 -194.74 -24.05 18.35
C LEU A 359 -195.33 -25.14 17.43
N LEU A 360 -194.50 -25.76 16.57
CA LEU A 360 -194.89 -26.85 15.67
C LEU A 360 -194.43 -28.24 16.15
N SER A 361 -193.36 -28.32 16.94
CA SER A 361 -192.77 -29.56 17.46
C SER A 361 -193.62 -30.16 18.60
N ALA A 362 -194.26 -29.32 19.41
CA ALA A 362 -195.08 -29.67 20.58
C ALA A 362 -196.30 -30.59 20.31
N THR A 363 -196.55 -31.01 19.08
CA THR A 363 -197.75 -31.76 18.65
C THR A 363 -197.47 -33.18 18.12
N LYS A 364 -196.20 -33.62 17.94
CA LYS A 364 -195.86 -34.94 17.37
C LYS A 364 -194.78 -35.68 18.19
N ARG A 365 -195.18 -36.55 19.13
CA ARG A 365 -195.42 -38.01 18.94
C ARG A 365 -194.16 -38.88 18.70
N LYS A 366 -193.86 -39.72 19.68
CA LYS A 366 -193.21 -41.06 19.59
C LYS A 366 -191.76 -41.15 19.03
N GLY A 367 -190.77 -41.01 19.93
CA GLY A 367 -190.01 -42.15 20.46
C GLY A 367 -188.86 -42.81 19.65
N ALA A 368 -187.75 -43.03 20.39
CA ALA A 368 -187.02 -44.30 20.54
C ALA A 368 -185.61 -44.51 19.90
N ILE A 369 -184.58 -44.30 20.76
CA ILE A 369 -183.36 -45.11 21.01
C ILE A 369 -182.19 -45.10 19.97
N LEU A 370 -180.95 -45.09 20.52
CA LEU A 370 -179.58 -45.23 19.94
C LEU A 370 -178.95 -43.93 19.36
N SER A 371 -177.62 -43.70 19.45
CA SER A 371 -176.52 -44.57 19.92
C SER A 371 -175.50 -43.88 20.86
N GLU A 372 -174.53 -44.62 21.38
CA GLU A 372 -173.64 -44.30 22.51
C GLU A 372 -172.20 -43.93 22.10
N GLU A 373 -172.00 -43.12 21.04
CA GLU A 373 -170.66 -43.01 20.40
C GLU A 373 -170.14 -41.59 20.05
N GLU A 374 -170.77 -40.51 20.52
CA GLU A 374 -170.26 -39.13 20.29
C GLU A 374 -169.72 -38.42 21.56
N LEU A 375 -169.88 -39.01 22.74
CA LEU A 375 -169.51 -38.36 24.02
C LEU A 375 -168.02 -38.48 24.41
N ALA A 376 -167.13 -38.78 23.46
CA ALA A 376 -165.76 -39.25 23.71
C ALA A 376 -164.62 -38.42 23.05
N ALA A 377 -164.92 -37.30 22.40
CA ALA A 377 -164.01 -36.66 21.44
C ALA A 377 -163.20 -35.43 21.94
N MET A 378 -163.41 -34.93 23.17
CA MET A 378 -162.94 -33.59 23.57
C MET A 378 -161.87 -33.58 24.69
N SER A 379 -160.61 -33.81 24.29
CA SER A 379 -159.35 -33.58 25.03
C SER A 379 -158.81 -34.69 25.98
N PRO A 380 -157.49 -35.03 25.96
CA PRO A 380 -157.04 -36.37 26.36
C PRO A 380 -156.79 -36.57 27.87
N THR A 381 -156.51 -35.52 28.64
CA THR A 381 -156.11 -35.67 30.06
C THR A 381 -157.28 -36.10 30.96
N ALA A 382 -158.50 -35.69 30.63
CA ALA A 382 -159.71 -36.16 31.32
C ALA A 382 -159.95 -37.67 31.11
N ALA A 383 -159.67 -38.17 29.89
CA ALA A 383 -159.79 -39.58 29.55
C ALA A 383 -158.75 -40.48 30.27
N ALA A 384 -157.63 -39.93 30.72
CA ALA A 384 -156.65 -40.65 31.54
C ALA A 384 -157.15 -40.88 32.97
N VAL A 385 -157.65 -39.82 33.64
CA VAL A 385 -158.17 -39.92 35.01
C VAL A 385 -159.46 -40.76 35.06
N ALA A 386 -160.36 -40.61 34.08
CA ALA A 386 -161.58 -41.41 33.97
C ALA A 386 -161.31 -42.92 33.75
N LYS A 387 -160.16 -43.30 33.18
CA LYS A 387 -159.77 -44.73 33.01
C LYS A 387 -159.18 -45.38 34.25
N ILE A 388 -158.83 -44.61 35.28
CA ILE A 388 -158.17 -45.12 36.50
C ILE A 388 -159.19 -45.52 37.59
N VAL A 389 -160.46 -45.12 37.48
CA VAL A 389 -161.53 -45.50 38.42
C VAL A 389 -162.62 -46.32 37.73
N LYS A 390 -162.38 -47.62 37.54
CA LYS A 390 -163.46 -48.59 37.31
C LYS A 390 -164.08 -49.02 38.65
N PRO A 391 -165.40 -48.89 38.85
CA PRO A 391 -166.09 -49.58 39.94
C PRO A 391 -166.06 -51.09 39.65
N GLY A 392 -165.27 -51.87 40.38
CA GLY A 392 -165.23 -53.33 40.20
C GLY A 392 -164.01 -54.05 40.78
N MET A 393 -162.84 -53.41 40.84
CA MET A 393 -161.67 -53.98 41.54
C MET A 393 -161.84 -53.87 43.06
N LYS A 394 -161.48 -54.92 43.79
CA LYS A 394 -161.43 -54.92 45.25
C LYS A 394 -160.18 -54.18 45.73
N LEU A 395 -160.25 -53.60 46.93
CA LEU A 395 -159.14 -52.82 47.50
C LEU A 395 -157.81 -53.59 47.56
N THR A 396 -157.87 -54.91 47.77
CA THR A 396 -156.72 -55.82 47.74
C THR A 396 -156.10 -55.97 46.34
N GLU A 397 -156.90 -55.94 45.27
CA GLU A 397 -156.42 -56.07 43.89
C GLU A 397 -155.70 -54.79 43.44
N LEU A 398 -156.19 -53.63 43.90
CA LEU A 398 -155.56 -52.33 43.63
C LEU A 398 -154.27 -52.15 44.47
N TYR A 399 -154.24 -52.67 45.70
CA TYR A 399 -153.01 -52.74 46.50
C TYR A 399 -152.00 -53.74 45.91
N ASN A 400 -152.45 -54.90 45.41
CA ASN A 400 -151.59 -55.85 44.73
C ASN A 400 -150.96 -55.25 43.46
N ALA A 401 -151.74 -54.57 42.62
CA ALA A 401 -151.20 -53.90 41.43
C ALA A 401 -150.16 -52.81 41.80
N TYR A 402 -150.39 -52.05 42.88
CA TYR A 402 -149.41 -51.10 43.40
C TYR A 402 -148.12 -51.82 43.88
N VAL A 403 -148.25 -52.89 44.66
CA VAL A 403 -147.10 -53.70 45.12
C VAL A 403 -146.36 -54.34 43.93
N GLU A 404 -147.05 -54.90 42.95
CA GLU A 404 -146.45 -55.46 41.73
C GLU A 404 -145.65 -54.42 40.94
N THR A 405 -146.17 -53.19 40.78
CA THR A 405 -145.39 -52.11 40.15
C THR A 405 -144.22 -51.64 41.02
N GLN A 406 -144.34 -51.69 42.34
CA GLN A 406 -143.25 -51.36 43.27
C GLN A 406 -142.15 -52.45 43.30
N ASP A 407 -142.52 -53.71 43.12
CA ASP A 407 -141.62 -54.85 42.99
C ASP A 407 -140.94 -54.88 41.61
N GLN A 408 -141.67 -54.57 40.53
CA GLN A 408 -141.08 -54.34 39.20
C GLN A 408 -140.05 -53.20 39.22
N LEU A 409 -140.37 -52.08 39.88
CA LEU A 409 -139.44 -50.97 40.09
C LEU A 409 -138.25 -51.36 40.98
N LEU A 410 -138.40 -52.30 41.91
CA LEU A 410 -137.30 -52.86 42.70
C LEU A 410 -136.42 -53.82 41.89
N LEU A 411 -137.00 -54.58 40.97
CA LEU A 411 -136.28 -55.45 40.04
C LEU A 411 -135.48 -54.62 39.02
N GLU A 412 -136.08 -53.61 38.37
CA GLU A 412 -135.34 -52.68 37.50
C GLU A 412 -134.20 -51.97 38.26
N LYS A 413 -134.41 -51.59 39.52
CA LYS A 413 -133.35 -51.01 40.37
C LYS A 413 -132.26 -52.00 40.76
N GLN A 414 -132.53 -53.31 40.74
CA GLN A 414 -131.52 -54.36 40.93
C GLN A 414 -130.78 -54.66 39.61
N GLU A 415 -131.48 -54.67 38.47
CA GLU A 415 -130.85 -54.83 37.16
C GLU A 415 -129.98 -53.62 36.80
N ASN A 416 -130.44 -52.38 37.02
CA ASN A 416 -129.59 -51.19 36.89
C ASN A 416 -128.34 -51.28 37.78
N LYS A 417 -128.46 -51.76 39.03
CA LYS A 417 -127.30 -52.00 39.91
C LYS A 417 -126.37 -53.11 39.41
N ARG A 418 -126.87 -54.06 38.61
CA ARG A 418 -126.07 -55.14 38.01
C ARG A 418 -125.39 -54.68 36.72
N ILE A 419 -126.10 -53.96 35.87
CA ILE A 419 -125.59 -53.33 34.64
C ILE A 419 -124.49 -52.32 35.01
N ASN A 420 -124.72 -51.46 36.00
CA ASN A 420 -123.71 -50.51 36.47
C ASN A 420 -122.45 -51.21 37.01
N LYS A 421 -122.56 -52.39 37.65
CA LYS A 421 -121.38 -53.17 38.05
C LYS A 421 -120.58 -53.71 36.86
N TYR A 422 -121.25 -54.23 35.83
CA TYR A 422 -120.55 -54.65 34.60
C TYR A 422 -119.94 -53.44 33.86
N LEU A 423 -120.58 -52.27 33.90
CA LEU A 423 -120.01 -51.01 33.42
C LEU A 423 -118.77 -50.58 34.23
N ASP A 424 -118.82 -50.63 35.56
CA ASP A 424 -117.68 -50.37 36.45
C ASP A 424 -116.52 -51.33 36.20
N GLU A 425 -116.80 -52.61 35.90
CA GLU A 425 -115.80 -53.63 35.57
C GLU A 425 -115.15 -53.36 34.20
N ILE A 426 -115.95 -53.02 33.17
CA ILE A 426 -115.45 -52.60 31.85
C ILE A 426 -114.62 -51.32 31.95
N VAL A 427 -115.06 -50.32 32.72
CA VAL A 427 -114.31 -49.07 32.96
C VAL A 427 -112.96 -49.38 33.59
N LYS A 428 -112.90 -50.22 34.64
CA LYS A 428 -111.64 -50.64 35.28
C LYS A 428 -110.70 -51.40 34.33
N GLU A 429 -111.23 -52.24 33.44
CA GLU A 429 -110.42 -52.87 32.40
C GLU A 429 -109.86 -51.87 31.38
N VAL A 430 -110.66 -50.87 30.98
CA VAL A 430 -110.22 -49.80 30.08
C VAL A 430 -109.18 -48.91 30.76
N GLU A 431 -109.37 -48.53 32.02
CA GLU A 431 -108.42 -47.78 32.84
C GLU A 431 -107.09 -48.53 33.02
N ALA A 432 -107.14 -49.84 33.25
CA ALA A 432 -105.94 -50.68 33.36
C ALA A 432 -105.16 -50.81 32.03
N LYS A 433 -105.87 -50.82 30.89
CA LYS A 433 -105.26 -50.94 29.54
C LYS A 433 -104.82 -49.59 28.97
N ALA A 434 -105.44 -48.48 29.37
CA ALA A 434 -105.12 -47.11 28.93
C ALA A 434 -103.62 -46.72 29.06
N PRO A 435 -102.91 -46.95 30.19
CA PRO A 435 -101.49 -46.59 30.30
C PRO A 435 -100.57 -47.47 29.43
N ILE A 436 -100.99 -48.69 29.07
CA ILE A 436 -100.25 -49.55 28.15
C ILE A 436 -100.40 -49.03 26.72
N LEU A 437 -101.64 -48.73 26.30
CA LEU A 437 -101.93 -48.12 25.00
C LEU A 437 -101.29 -46.74 24.85
N LYS A 438 -101.19 -45.96 25.94
CA LYS A 438 -100.47 -44.67 25.94
C LYS A 438 -98.97 -44.85 25.73
N ARG A 439 -98.31 -45.77 26.46
CA ARG A 439 -96.89 -46.08 26.22
C ARG A 439 -96.63 -46.57 24.80
N GLN A 440 -97.47 -47.46 24.29
CA GLN A 440 -97.36 -47.93 22.90
C GLN A 440 -97.49 -46.78 21.90
N ARG A 441 -98.44 -45.85 22.08
CA ARG A 441 -98.54 -44.65 21.23
C ARG A 441 -97.30 -43.76 21.32
N GLU A 442 -96.78 -43.51 22.52
CA GLU A 442 -95.55 -42.74 22.73
C GLU A 442 -94.31 -43.42 22.12
N GLU A 443 -94.28 -44.76 22.06
CA GLU A 443 -93.22 -45.56 21.43
C GLU A 443 -93.35 -45.55 19.91
N TYR A 444 -94.56 -45.71 19.36
CA TYR A 444 -94.82 -45.55 17.93
C TYR A 444 -94.53 -44.13 17.44
N GLU A 445 -94.89 -43.09 18.22
CA GLU A 445 -94.61 -41.70 17.87
C GLU A 445 -93.10 -41.40 17.92
N ARG A 446 -92.37 -41.95 18.91
CA ARG A 446 -90.90 -41.89 18.93
C ARG A 446 -90.27 -42.63 17.75
N ALA A 447 -90.78 -43.81 17.39
CA ALA A 447 -90.31 -44.56 16.23
C ALA A 447 -90.61 -43.81 14.91
N GLN A 448 -91.80 -43.22 14.76
CA GLN A 448 -92.20 -42.42 13.60
C GLN A 448 -91.33 -41.17 13.46
N LYS A 449 -91.03 -40.46 14.57
CA LYS A 449 -90.10 -39.33 14.60
C LYS A 449 -88.66 -39.75 14.25
N ALA A 450 -88.21 -40.91 14.74
CA ALA A 450 -86.91 -41.46 14.38
C ALA A 450 -86.83 -41.81 12.89
N VAL A 451 -87.82 -42.52 12.34
CA VAL A 451 -87.92 -42.84 10.91
C VAL A 451 -87.95 -41.57 10.07
N ALA A 452 -88.79 -40.58 10.40
CA ALA A 452 -88.82 -39.30 9.69
C ALA A 452 -87.46 -38.58 9.71
N SER A 453 -86.75 -38.60 10.84
CA SER A 453 -85.40 -38.02 10.95
C SER A 453 -84.34 -38.78 10.13
N LEU A 454 -84.50 -40.10 9.97
CA LEU A 454 -83.61 -40.93 9.15
C LEU A 454 -83.93 -40.77 7.65
N SER A 455 -85.21 -40.67 7.28
CA SER A 455 -85.65 -40.33 5.92
C SER A 455 -85.16 -38.94 5.50
N ALA A 456 -85.27 -37.93 6.37
CA ALA A 456 -84.74 -36.60 6.09
C ALA A 456 -83.21 -36.59 5.92
N LYS A 457 -82.47 -37.36 6.74
CA LYS A 457 -81.02 -37.53 6.59
C LYS A 457 -80.65 -38.30 5.32
N LEU A 458 -81.42 -39.32 4.95
CA LEU A 458 -81.25 -40.07 3.70
C LEU A 458 -81.49 -39.15 2.50
N GLU A 459 -82.57 -38.36 2.51
CA GLU A 459 -82.89 -37.41 1.44
C GLU A 459 -81.83 -36.31 1.32
N GLN A 460 -81.33 -35.80 2.45
CA GLN A 460 -80.22 -34.84 2.47
C GLN A 460 -78.93 -35.46 1.90
N ALA A 461 -78.57 -36.68 2.31
CA ALA A 461 -77.41 -37.39 1.78
C ALA A 461 -77.57 -37.74 0.29
N MET A 462 -78.78 -38.08 -0.17
CA MET A 462 -79.06 -38.31 -1.59
C MET A 462 -78.95 -37.02 -2.41
N LYS A 463 -79.43 -35.89 -1.90
CA LYS A 463 -79.24 -34.57 -2.52
C LYS A 463 -77.77 -34.14 -2.55
N GLU A 464 -77.01 -34.46 -1.51
CA GLU A 464 -75.57 -34.21 -1.44
C GLU A 464 -74.80 -35.10 -2.41
N ILE A 465 -75.14 -36.40 -2.52
CA ILE A 465 -74.59 -37.31 -3.54
C ILE A 465 -74.93 -36.83 -4.96
N GLN A 466 -76.19 -36.44 -5.22
CA GLN A 466 -76.60 -35.89 -6.52
C GLN A 466 -75.84 -34.62 -6.87
N ARG A 467 -75.67 -33.70 -5.91
CA ARG A 467 -74.85 -32.50 -6.10
C ARG A 467 -73.38 -32.85 -6.36
N LEU A 468 -72.79 -33.76 -5.59
CA LEU A 468 -71.39 -34.18 -5.79
C LEU A 468 -71.21 -34.91 -7.13
N GLN A 469 -72.20 -35.68 -7.58
CA GLN A 469 -72.23 -36.28 -8.91
C GLN A 469 -72.32 -35.20 -9.99
N GLU A 470 -73.25 -34.25 -9.88
CA GLU A 470 -73.35 -33.10 -10.79
C GLU A 470 -72.05 -32.29 -10.85
N ASP A 471 -71.44 -31.97 -9.71
CA ASP A 471 -70.24 -31.15 -9.61
C ASP A 471 -69.01 -31.92 -10.13
N THR A 472 -68.97 -33.25 -9.94
CA THR A 472 -68.02 -34.17 -10.60
C THR A 472 -68.23 -34.21 -12.12
N ASP A 473 -69.48 -34.27 -12.57
CA ASP A 473 -69.85 -34.25 -13.99
C ASP A 473 -69.48 -32.92 -14.67
N LYS A 474 -69.68 -31.79 -13.98
CA LYS A 474 -69.23 -30.46 -14.40
C LYS A 474 -67.71 -30.43 -14.48
N ALA A 475 -67.00 -30.91 -13.47
CA ALA A 475 -65.54 -31.00 -13.47
C ALA A 475 -65.00 -31.89 -14.61
N ASN A 476 -65.59 -33.07 -14.83
CA ASN A 476 -65.23 -33.96 -15.94
C ASN A 476 -65.52 -33.33 -17.32
N LYS A 477 -66.64 -32.62 -17.47
CA LYS A 477 -66.96 -31.84 -18.68
C LYS A 477 -65.89 -30.77 -18.91
N HIS A 478 -65.56 -29.97 -17.89
CA HIS A 478 -64.50 -28.96 -17.96
C HIS A 478 -63.12 -29.55 -18.27
N SER A 479 -62.71 -30.65 -17.62
CA SER A 479 -61.46 -31.37 -17.93
C SER A 479 -61.44 -31.80 -19.39
N SER A 480 -62.50 -32.44 -19.88
CA SER A 480 -62.58 -32.87 -21.28
C SER A 480 -62.59 -31.71 -22.29
N VAL A 481 -63.04 -30.51 -21.90
CA VAL A 481 -62.93 -29.30 -22.74
C VAL A 481 -61.49 -28.80 -22.75
N LEU A 482 -60.87 -28.65 -21.58
CA LEU A 482 -59.47 -28.22 -21.45
C LEU A 482 -58.48 -29.22 -22.08
N GLU A 483 -58.76 -30.51 -22.05
CA GLU A 483 -57.99 -31.56 -22.75
C GLU A 483 -58.09 -31.40 -24.28
N ARG A 484 -59.30 -31.18 -24.83
CA ARG A 484 -59.50 -30.93 -26.26
C ARG A 484 -58.87 -29.60 -26.69
N ASP A 485 -58.92 -28.57 -25.86
CA ASP A 485 -58.31 -27.27 -26.16
C ASP A 485 -56.79 -27.31 -26.01
N ASN A 486 -56.23 -28.06 -25.05
CA ASN A 486 -54.79 -28.38 -25.03
C ASN A 486 -54.35 -29.15 -26.28
N GLN A 487 -55.10 -30.17 -26.71
CA GLN A 487 -54.81 -30.89 -27.96
C GLN A 487 -54.85 -29.97 -29.19
N ARG A 488 -55.83 -29.04 -29.25
CA ARG A 488 -55.91 -28.01 -30.29
C ARG A 488 -54.71 -27.06 -30.25
N MET A 489 -54.32 -26.59 -29.07
CA MET A 489 -53.16 -25.71 -28.90
C MET A 489 -51.85 -26.43 -29.25
N GLU A 490 -51.69 -27.70 -28.89
CA GLU A 490 -50.56 -28.53 -29.32
C GLU A 490 -50.48 -28.67 -30.84
N ILE A 491 -51.62 -28.90 -31.52
CA ILE A 491 -51.68 -28.98 -32.98
C ILE A 491 -51.33 -27.62 -33.58
N GLN A 492 -51.92 -26.53 -33.09
CA GLN A 492 -51.58 -25.16 -33.54
C GLN A 492 -50.10 -24.81 -33.32
N ILE A 493 -49.48 -25.26 -32.22
CA ILE A 493 -48.05 -25.05 -31.96
C ILE A 493 -47.19 -25.87 -32.93
N LYS A 494 -47.57 -27.11 -33.25
CA LYS A 494 -46.88 -27.95 -34.26
C LYS A 494 -47.00 -27.32 -35.65
N ASP A 495 -48.20 -26.91 -36.03
CA ASP A 495 -48.54 -26.21 -37.28
C ASP A 495 -47.77 -24.90 -37.45
N LEU A 496 -47.76 -24.02 -36.43
CA LEU A 496 -47.00 -22.77 -36.45
C LEU A 496 -45.50 -23.02 -36.46
N SER A 497 -45.00 -24.04 -35.74
CA SER A 497 -43.58 -24.42 -35.79
C SER A 497 -43.18 -24.93 -37.17
N GLN A 498 -44.07 -25.63 -37.87
CA GLN A 498 -43.86 -26.09 -39.24
C GLN A 498 -43.91 -24.95 -40.26
N GLN A 499 -44.84 -23.98 -40.11
CA GLN A 499 -44.81 -22.72 -40.88
C GLN A 499 -43.49 -21.99 -40.70
N ILE A 500 -43.05 -21.78 -39.44
CA ILE A 500 -41.79 -21.09 -39.13
C ILE A 500 -40.60 -21.84 -39.72
N ARG A 501 -40.56 -23.18 -39.65
CA ARG A 501 -39.50 -24.00 -40.25
C ARG A 501 -39.44 -23.85 -41.77
N VAL A 502 -40.57 -23.88 -42.46
CA VAL A 502 -40.64 -23.69 -43.93
C VAL A 502 -40.21 -22.27 -44.31
N LEU A 503 -40.72 -21.24 -43.63
CA LEU A 503 -40.36 -19.85 -43.90
C LEU A 503 -38.88 -19.54 -43.60
N LEU A 504 -38.29 -20.15 -42.58
CA LEU A 504 -36.85 -20.03 -42.30
C LEU A 504 -36.00 -20.72 -43.39
N MET A 505 -36.42 -21.88 -43.88
CA MET A 505 -35.73 -22.58 -44.97
C MET A 505 -35.72 -21.75 -46.26
N GLU A 506 -36.87 -21.20 -46.66
CA GLU A 506 -36.99 -20.30 -47.82
C GLU A 506 -36.21 -18.98 -47.61
N LEU A 507 -36.12 -18.46 -46.37
CA LEU A 507 -35.29 -17.29 -46.04
C LEU A 507 -33.77 -17.58 -46.10
N GLU A 508 -33.33 -18.80 -45.82
CA GLU A 508 -31.93 -19.19 -45.96
C GLU A 508 -31.56 -19.45 -47.43
N GLU A 509 -32.44 -20.12 -48.19
CA GLU A 509 -32.32 -20.26 -49.65
C GLU A 509 -32.27 -18.89 -50.34
N ALA A 510 -33.16 -17.95 -49.97
CA ALA A 510 -33.17 -16.59 -50.48
C ALA A 510 -31.94 -15.74 -50.08
N ARG A 511 -31.18 -16.16 -49.05
CA ARG A 511 -29.88 -15.58 -48.67
C ARG A 511 -28.70 -16.19 -49.43
N GLY A 512 -28.94 -17.18 -50.30
CA GLY A 512 -27.91 -17.88 -51.07
C GLY A 512 -27.26 -19.05 -50.34
N ASN A 513 -27.77 -19.44 -49.15
CA ASN A 513 -27.36 -20.68 -48.50
C ASN A 513 -28.18 -21.83 -49.11
N HIS A 514 -27.53 -22.82 -49.71
CA HIS A 514 -28.24 -24.01 -50.17
C HIS A 514 -28.63 -24.89 -48.97
N VAL A 515 -29.88 -24.78 -48.53
CA VAL A 515 -30.48 -25.72 -47.59
C VAL A 515 -30.87 -26.98 -48.34
N ILE A 516 -30.53 -28.14 -47.78
CA ILE A 516 -30.97 -29.43 -48.33
C ILE A 516 -32.44 -29.60 -47.95
N ARG A 517 -33.32 -29.54 -48.96
CA ARG A 517 -34.70 -29.98 -48.82
C ARG A 517 -34.74 -31.50 -48.82
N ASP A 518 -35.37 -32.09 -47.81
CA ASP A 518 -35.77 -33.51 -47.84
C ASP A 518 -36.96 -33.66 -48.81
N GLU A 519 -36.71 -33.55 -50.12
CA GLU A 519 -37.76 -33.67 -51.17
C GLU A 519 -38.19 -35.12 -51.46
N GLU A 520 -37.71 -36.10 -50.68
CA GLU A 520 -38.12 -37.52 -50.74
C GLU A 520 -38.81 -38.00 -49.45
N VAL A 521 -39.99 -37.45 -49.13
CA VAL A 521 -41.04 -38.22 -48.44
C VAL A 521 -42.13 -38.53 -49.47
N SER A 522 -42.13 -39.76 -49.96
CA SER A 522 -43.08 -40.22 -50.98
C SER A 522 -44.53 -40.05 -50.52
N SER A 523 -45.42 -39.65 -51.43
CA SER A 523 -46.82 -39.29 -51.16
C SER A 523 -47.74 -40.51 -50.92
N ALA A 524 -47.24 -41.54 -50.22
CA ALA A 524 -47.90 -42.84 -50.04
C ALA A 524 -48.28 -43.12 -48.57
N ASP A 525 -47.52 -42.61 -47.59
CA ASP A 525 -47.64 -43.01 -46.18
C ASP A 525 -48.40 -42.01 -45.29
N ILE A 526 -49.05 -40.99 -45.86
CA ILE A 526 -49.85 -40.01 -45.10
C ILE A 526 -51.23 -40.59 -44.79
N SER A 527 -51.32 -41.31 -43.65
CA SER A 527 -52.52 -42.05 -43.25
C SER A 527 -53.57 -41.19 -42.51
N SER A 528 -53.19 -40.00 -42.03
CA SER A 528 -54.08 -39.10 -41.28
C SER A 528 -54.46 -37.83 -42.04
N SER A 529 -55.76 -37.52 -42.10
CA SER A 529 -56.26 -36.25 -42.65
C SER A 529 -55.71 -35.03 -41.90
N SER A 530 -55.36 -35.16 -40.62
CA SER A 530 -54.73 -34.10 -39.83
C SER A 530 -53.34 -33.72 -40.36
N GLU A 531 -52.57 -34.68 -40.87
CA GLU A 531 -51.23 -34.45 -41.40
C GLU A 531 -51.30 -33.81 -42.79
N VAL A 532 -52.28 -34.21 -43.61
CA VAL A 532 -52.56 -33.55 -44.90
C VAL A 532 -52.89 -32.07 -44.70
N ILE A 533 -53.71 -31.73 -43.69
CA ILE A 533 -54.05 -30.33 -43.36
C ILE A 533 -52.80 -29.55 -42.93
N SER A 534 -52.06 -30.07 -41.94
CA SER A 534 -50.84 -29.45 -41.40
C SER A 534 -49.76 -29.19 -42.48
N GLN A 535 -49.61 -30.12 -43.43
CA GLN A 535 -48.67 -29.95 -44.53
C GLN A 535 -49.19 -29.02 -45.64
N HIS A 536 -50.39 -29.26 -46.19
CA HIS A 536 -50.82 -28.69 -47.48
C HIS A 536 -51.77 -27.49 -47.41
N LEU A 537 -52.46 -27.28 -46.27
CA LEU A 537 -53.36 -26.15 -46.05
C LEU A 537 -52.79 -25.09 -45.10
N VAL A 538 -51.73 -25.44 -44.36
CA VAL A 538 -51.16 -24.62 -43.28
C VAL A 538 -49.77 -24.08 -43.60
N SER A 539 -48.90 -24.83 -44.30
CA SER A 539 -47.51 -24.39 -44.55
C SER A 539 -47.32 -23.76 -45.94
N TYR A 540 -46.73 -22.56 -45.99
CA TYR A 540 -46.55 -21.74 -47.19
C TYR A 540 -45.12 -21.20 -47.27
N ARG A 541 -44.62 -21.03 -48.50
CA ARG A 541 -43.26 -20.51 -48.80
C ARG A 541 -43.26 -19.02 -49.08
N ASN A 542 -44.35 -18.50 -49.65
CA ASN A 542 -44.47 -17.10 -50.07
C ASN A 542 -45.91 -16.57 -49.89
N ILE A 543 -46.09 -15.26 -50.15
CA ILE A 543 -47.37 -14.56 -49.96
C ILE A 543 -48.46 -15.04 -50.94
N GLU A 544 -48.09 -15.50 -52.14
CA GLU A 544 -49.05 -15.99 -53.14
C GLU A 544 -49.58 -17.38 -52.77
N GLU A 545 -48.72 -18.28 -52.28
CA GLU A 545 -49.12 -19.55 -51.69
C GLU A 545 -50.02 -19.36 -50.47
N LEU A 546 -49.69 -18.42 -49.58
CA LEU A 546 -50.54 -18.05 -48.44
C LEU A 546 -51.92 -17.57 -48.89
N GLN A 547 -52.02 -16.78 -49.96
CA GLN A 547 -53.31 -16.35 -50.51
C GLN A 547 -54.11 -17.52 -51.10
N GLN A 548 -53.45 -18.44 -51.82
CA GLN A 548 -54.10 -19.65 -52.36
C GLN A 548 -54.57 -20.59 -51.24
N GLN A 549 -53.80 -20.78 -50.18
CA GLN A 549 -54.19 -21.57 -49.01
C GLN A 549 -55.36 -20.92 -48.25
N ASN A 550 -55.34 -19.59 -48.04
CA ASN A 550 -56.48 -18.89 -47.45
C ASN A 550 -57.77 -19.05 -48.27
N GLN A 551 -57.70 -19.04 -49.61
CA GLN A 551 -58.86 -19.31 -50.46
C GLN A 551 -59.40 -20.74 -50.28
N ARG A 552 -58.52 -21.75 -50.16
CA ARG A 552 -58.90 -23.15 -49.90
C ARG A 552 -59.49 -23.34 -48.49
N LEU A 553 -58.89 -22.72 -47.47
CA LEU A 553 -59.39 -22.71 -46.09
C LEU A 553 -60.78 -22.06 -45.99
N LEU A 554 -60.99 -20.91 -46.64
CA LEU A 554 -62.29 -20.22 -46.67
C LEU A 554 -63.39 -21.01 -47.37
N PHE A 555 -63.03 -21.88 -48.33
CA PHE A 555 -63.98 -22.80 -48.96
C PHE A 555 -64.37 -23.93 -47.99
N ALA A 556 -63.38 -24.65 -47.45
CA ALA A 556 -63.60 -25.76 -46.50
C ALA A 556 -64.35 -25.32 -45.23
N LEU A 557 -64.06 -24.12 -44.69
CA LEU A 557 -64.76 -23.56 -43.53
C LEU A 557 -66.25 -23.28 -43.79
N ARG A 558 -66.64 -23.00 -45.04
CA ARG A 558 -68.06 -22.81 -45.40
C ARG A 558 -68.80 -24.13 -45.51
N GLU A 559 -68.21 -25.11 -46.19
CA GLU A 559 -68.80 -26.46 -46.29
C GLU A 559 -69.00 -27.10 -44.90
N LEU A 560 -67.98 -27.02 -44.04
CA LEU A 560 -68.05 -27.53 -42.65
C LEU A 560 -69.04 -26.76 -41.76
N GLY A 561 -69.29 -25.47 -42.06
CA GLY A 561 -70.33 -24.68 -41.41
C GLY A 561 -71.72 -25.21 -41.76
N GLU A 562 -72.01 -25.36 -43.05
CA GLU A 562 -73.32 -25.85 -43.51
C GLU A 562 -73.61 -27.29 -43.10
N THR A 563 -72.61 -28.19 -43.05
CA THR A 563 -72.84 -29.57 -42.57
C THR A 563 -73.25 -29.57 -41.11
N ARG A 564 -72.57 -28.77 -40.28
CA ARG A 564 -72.83 -28.70 -38.85
C ARG A 564 -74.18 -28.08 -38.52
N GLU A 565 -74.59 -27.04 -39.23
CA GLU A 565 -75.91 -26.42 -39.01
C GLU A 565 -77.06 -27.43 -39.25
N ARG A 566 -76.91 -28.31 -40.24
CA ARG A 566 -77.89 -29.38 -40.52
C ARG A 566 -77.95 -30.43 -39.40
N GLU A 567 -76.81 -30.84 -38.85
CA GLU A 567 -76.75 -31.80 -37.72
C GLU A 567 -77.37 -31.23 -36.43
N GLU A 568 -77.16 -29.94 -36.15
CA GLU A 568 -77.76 -29.26 -34.98
C GLU A 568 -79.29 -29.08 -35.15
N GLN A 569 -79.80 -28.95 -36.38
CA GLN A 569 -81.24 -28.93 -36.68
C GLN A 569 -81.91 -30.31 -36.54
N GLU A 570 -81.28 -31.38 -37.03
CA GLU A 570 -81.83 -32.75 -36.88
C GLU A 570 -81.89 -33.19 -35.42
N THR A 571 -80.81 -32.99 -34.66
CA THR A 571 -80.73 -33.40 -33.25
C THR A 571 -81.72 -32.66 -32.35
N THR A 572 -81.95 -31.36 -32.58
CA THR A 572 -82.96 -30.59 -31.84
C THR A 572 -84.39 -31.03 -32.17
N SER A 573 -84.69 -31.34 -33.44
CA SER A 573 -86.02 -31.85 -33.84
C SER A 573 -86.39 -33.17 -33.15
N SER A 574 -85.43 -34.12 -33.07
CA SER A 574 -85.60 -35.40 -32.38
C SER A 574 -85.87 -35.23 -30.88
N LYS A 575 -85.20 -34.27 -30.23
CA LYS A 575 -85.37 -34.00 -28.80
C LYS A 575 -86.75 -33.44 -28.44
N ILE A 576 -87.38 -32.68 -29.34
CA ILE A 576 -88.73 -32.16 -29.15
C ILE A 576 -89.76 -33.30 -29.21
N ALA A 577 -89.62 -34.23 -30.17
CA ALA A 577 -90.50 -35.39 -30.29
C ALA A 577 -90.44 -36.33 -29.06
N GLU A 578 -89.24 -36.59 -28.52
CA GLU A 578 -89.09 -37.35 -27.26
C GLU A 578 -89.84 -36.74 -26.08
N LEU A 579 -89.89 -35.40 -25.98
CA LEU A 579 -90.52 -34.70 -24.87
C LEU A 579 -92.04 -34.66 -25.00
N GLN A 580 -92.56 -34.52 -26.22
CA GLN A 580 -94.01 -34.58 -26.50
C GLN A 580 -94.60 -35.94 -26.09
N HIS A 581 -93.98 -37.05 -26.50
CA HIS A 581 -94.46 -38.40 -26.13
C HIS A 581 -94.43 -38.64 -24.61
N LYS A 582 -93.43 -38.12 -23.89
CA LYS A 582 -93.36 -38.23 -22.42
C LYS A 582 -94.47 -37.44 -21.73
N LEU A 583 -94.85 -36.28 -22.26
CA LEU A 583 -95.96 -35.47 -21.74
C LEU A 583 -97.30 -36.20 -21.89
N GLU A 584 -97.59 -36.76 -23.07
CA GLU A 584 -98.82 -37.52 -23.33
C GLU A 584 -98.99 -38.71 -22.39
N ASN A 585 -97.93 -39.50 -22.18
CA ASN A 585 -97.95 -40.63 -21.23
C ASN A 585 -98.31 -40.16 -19.81
N SER A 586 -97.72 -39.05 -19.33
CA SER A 586 -97.97 -38.53 -17.97
C SER A 586 -99.40 -37.99 -17.77
N LEU A 587 -100.04 -37.52 -18.84
CA LEU A 587 -101.43 -37.07 -18.79
C LEU A 587 -102.40 -38.25 -18.67
N ALA A 588 -102.13 -39.34 -19.40
CA ALA A 588 -102.93 -40.57 -19.32
C ALA A 588 -102.90 -41.22 -17.92
N GLU A 589 -101.73 -41.25 -17.27
CA GLU A 589 -101.59 -41.74 -15.88
C GLU A 589 -102.41 -40.90 -14.89
N LEU A 590 -102.43 -39.57 -15.04
CA LEU A 590 -103.22 -38.67 -14.19
C LEU A 590 -104.74 -38.84 -14.39
N GLU A 591 -105.18 -39.15 -15.62
CA GLU A 591 -106.58 -39.45 -15.93
C GLU A 591 -107.02 -40.74 -15.22
N GLN A 592 -106.23 -41.82 -15.35
CA GLN A 592 -106.50 -43.11 -14.73
C GLN A 592 -106.53 -43.05 -13.19
N LEU A 593 -105.69 -42.19 -12.59
CA LEU A 593 -105.72 -41.94 -11.14
C LEU A 593 -106.97 -41.16 -10.68
N ARG A 594 -107.55 -40.29 -11.52
CA ARG A 594 -108.81 -39.60 -11.23
C ARG A 594 -109.99 -40.57 -11.24
N GLU A 595 -110.08 -41.43 -12.25
CA GLU A 595 -111.12 -42.48 -12.35
C GLU A 595 -111.07 -43.42 -11.14
N SER A 596 -109.87 -43.89 -10.78
CA SER A 596 -109.65 -44.73 -9.60
C SER A 596 -110.18 -44.09 -8.31
N ARG A 597 -109.86 -42.80 -8.08
CA ARG A 597 -110.37 -42.04 -6.93
C ARG A 597 -111.89 -41.88 -6.93
N GLN A 598 -112.50 -41.65 -8.09
CA GLN A 598 -113.94 -41.51 -8.22
C GLN A 598 -114.66 -42.84 -7.92
N HIS A 599 -114.09 -43.97 -8.35
CA HIS A 599 -114.60 -45.30 -8.06
C HIS A 599 -114.49 -45.67 -6.57
N GLN A 600 -113.39 -45.30 -5.91
CA GLN A 600 -113.25 -45.43 -4.45
C GLN A 600 -114.33 -44.64 -3.68
N MET A 601 -114.67 -43.44 -4.13
CA MET A 601 -115.69 -42.60 -3.47
C MET A 601 -117.10 -43.22 -3.59
N GLN A 602 -117.45 -43.79 -4.74
CA GLN A 602 -118.70 -44.55 -4.94
C GLN A 602 -118.80 -45.77 -4.00
N LEU A 603 -117.67 -46.44 -3.71
CA LEU A 603 -117.64 -47.57 -2.79
C LEU A 603 -117.93 -47.14 -1.34
N VAL A 604 -117.37 -46.02 -0.88
CA VAL A 604 -117.65 -45.45 0.46
C VAL A 604 -119.14 -45.13 0.63
N ASP A 605 -119.74 -44.48 -0.36
CA ASP A 605 -121.17 -44.19 -0.44
C ASP A 605 -122.05 -45.45 -0.27
N SER A 606 -121.64 -46.57 -0.90
CA SER A 606 -122.37 -47.83 -0.79
C SER A 606 -122.36 -48.42 0.63
N ILE A 607 -121.25 -48.27 1.36
CA ILE A 607 -121.08 -48.72 2.74
C ILE A 607 -121.92 -47.87 3.71
N VAL A 608 -121.99 -46.55 3.47
CA VAL A 608 -122.86 -45.64 4.24
C VAL A 608 -124.33 -46.02 4.10
N ARG A 609 -124.81 -46.30 2.88
CA ARG A 609 -126.19 -46.74 2.63
C ARG A 609 -126.51 -48.08 3.31
N GLN A 610 -125.57 -49.03 3.33
CA GLN A 610 -125.73 -50.30 4.05
C GLN A 610 -125.84 -50.08 5.57
N ARG A 611 -124.94 -49.27 6.17
CA ARG A 611 -124.97 -48.91 7.60
C ARG A 611 -126.34 -48.38 8.03
N ASP A 612 -126.94 -47.49 7.25
CA ASP A 612 -128.18 -46.81 7.62
C ASP A 612 -129.42 -47.69 7.40
N MET A 613 -129.42 -48.56 6.39
CA MET A 613 -130.47 -49.57 6.23
C MET A 613 -130.51 -50.58 7.39
N TYR A 614 -129.36 -50.99 7.93
CA TYR A 614 -129.32 -51.84 9.13
C TYR A 614 -129.85 -51.11 10.39
N ARG A 615 -129.70 -49.79 10.51
CA ARG A 615 -130.30 -49.01 11.60
C ARG A 615 -131.83 -49.02 11.53
N ILE A 616 -132.39 -48.86 10.33
CA ILE A 616 -133.85 -48.86 10.10
C ILE A 616 -134.47 -50.25 10.36
N LEU A 617 -133.81 -51.32 9.91
CA LEU A 617 -134.27 -52.69 10.18
C LEU A 617 -134.30 -53.03 11.69
N LEU A 618 -133.39 -52.46 12.49
CA LEU A 618 -133.36 -52.67 13.93
C LEU A 618 -134.51 -51.94 14.66
N SER A 619 -135.09 -50.89 14.07
CA SER A 619 -136.15 -50.09 14.71
C SER A 619 -137.58 -50.61 14.51
N GLN A 620 -137.80 -51.58 13.62
CA GLN A 620 -139.16 -52.08 13.32
C GLN A 620 -139.57 -53.33 14.11
N THR A 621 -138.62 -54.09 14.66
CA THR A 621 -138.89 -55.43 15.21
C THR A 621 -139.16 -55.47 16.72
N THR A 622 -138.94 -54.36 17.43
CA THR A 622 -139.04 -54.28 18.90
C THR A 622 -140.14 -53.30 19.29
N GLY A 623 -141.33 -53.81 19.61
CA GLY A 623 -142.57 -53.03 19.82
C GLY A 623 -142.64 -52.15 21.08
N MET A 624 -141.50 -51.68 21.60
CA MET A 624 -141.42 -50.71 22.70
C MET A 624 -140.24 -49.78 22.39
N ALA A 625 -140.52 -48.47 22.22
CA ALA A 625 -139.65 -47.54 21.51
C ALA A 625 -138.36 -47.16 22.28
N ILE A 626 -137.33 -47.99 22.13
CA ILE A 626 -135.97 -47.80 22.66
C ILE A 626 -135.00 -48.27 21.56
N PRO A 627 -134.27 -47.37 20.88
CA PRO A 627 -132.83 -47.28 21.18
C PRO A 627 -132.20 -45.89 20.94
N LEU A 628 -130.95 -45.73 21.39
CA LEU A 628 -130.04 -44.68 20.91
C LEU A 628 -129.40 -45.07 19.57
N GLN A 629 -129.14 -44.07 18.70
CA GLN A 629 -127.79 -43.73 18.18
C GLN A 629 -127.70 -43.42 16.65
N ALA A 630 -127.39 -42.14 16.40
CA ALA A 630 -126.66 -41.57 15.26
C ALA A 630 -127.28 -41.53 13.84
N SER A 631 -126.94 -40.44 13.11
CA SER A 631 -126.77 -40.32 11.65
C SER A 631 -127.96 -40.59 10.69
N SER A 632 -128.09 -39.88 9.56
CA SER A 632 -127.44 -38.64 9.07
C SER A 632 -128.07 -38.22 7.72
N LEU A 633 -127.79 -37.00 7.26
CA LEU A 633 -128.03 -36.51 5.88
C LEU A 633 -129.53 -36.25 5.56
N ASP A 634 -129.92 -35.24 4.77
CA ASP A 634 -129.12 -34.23 4.06
C ASP A 634 -129.84 -32.86 3.99
N ASP A 635 -129.20 -31.91 3.31
CA ASP A 635 -129.68 -30.62 2.76
C ASP A 635 -131.21 -30.47 2.54
N ILE A 636 -131.78 -29.25 2.60
CA ILE A 636 -131.82 -28.35 1.42
C ILE A 636 -132.10 -26.88 1.82
N SER A 637 -131.26 -25.99 1.26
CA SER A 637 -131.53 -24.60 0.84
C SER A 637 -132.34 -23.61 1.70
N LEU A 638 -131.66 -22.48 1.94
CA LEU A 638 -132.14 -21.08 1.83
C LEU A 638 -132.86 -20.38 3.01
N LEU A 639 -132.54 -19.08 3.05
CA LEU A 639 -133.29 -17.93 3.59
C LEU A 639 -133.31 -17.66 5.12
N SER A 640 -132.64 -16.53 5.42
CA SER A 640 -133.18 -15.41 6.22
C SER A 640 -132.95 -15.33 7.73
N THR A 641 -131.87 -14.60 8.04
CA THR A 641 -131.81 -13.47 9.01
C THR A 641 -131.77 -13.77 10.52
N PRO A 642 -131.23 -12.83 11.35
CA PRO A 642 -130.86 -13.13 12.74
C PRO A 642 -131.63 -12.33 13.80
N LYS A 643 -131.89 -12.94 14.96
CA LYS A 643 -131.43 -12.44 16.29
C LYS A 643 -131.89 -13.29 17.48
N ARG A 644 -131.04 -13.27 18.51
CA ARG A 644 -131.22 -13.58 19.94
C ARG A 644 -132.62 -14.00 20.43
N SER A 645 -132.65 -15.20 21.01
CA SER A 645 -133.28 -15.58 22.29
C SER A 645 -133.89 -14.40 23.12
N SER A 646 -135.17 -14.38 23.49
CA SER A 646 -136.02 -15.36 24.21
C SER A 646 -135.80 -15.42 25.74
N THR A 647 -136.75 -14.88 26.51
CA THR A 647 -136.97 -15.25 27.93
C THR A 647 -138.47 -15.23 28.29
N SER A 648 -139.07 -16.41 28.25
CA SER A 648 -139.95 -17.04 29.25
C SER A 648 -140.76 -16.22 30.30
N GLN A 649 -142.02 -16.64 30.48
CA GLN A 649 -142.77 -16.78 31.77
C GLN A 649 -143.27 -15.49 32.49
N THR A 650 -144.36 -15.46 33.29
CA THR A 650 -145.47 -16.42 33.57
C THR A 650 -146.69 -15.72 34.23
N VAL A 651 -147.90 -16.20 33.92
CA VAL A 651 -149.08 -16.45 34.81
C VAL A 651 -149.31 -15.53 36.04
N SER A 652 -150.45 -14.81 36.06
CA SER A 652 -151.52 -14.91 37.10
C SER A 652 -152.68 -13.90 36.93
N THR A 653 -153.92 -14.38 37.05
CA THR A 653 -155.16 -13.65 37.38
C THR A 653 -155.37 -13.58 38.91
N PRO A 654 -156.40 -12.90 39.51
CA PRO A 654 -157.47 -12.05 38.93
C PRO A 654 -157.69 -10.66 39.64
N ALA A 655 -158.43 -9.76 38.97
CA ALA A 655 -159.52 -8.84 39.43
C ALA A 655 -159.57 -8.17 40.84
N PRO A 656 -160.36 -7.09 41.06
CA PRO A 656 -160.65 -5.93 40.18
C PRO A 656 -160.66 -4.54 40.90
N GLU A 657 -160.25 -3.47 40.20
CA GLU A 657 -160.60 -2.05 40.45
C GLU A 657 -160.17 -1.38 41.81
N PRO A 658 -160.17 -0.04 41.97
CA PRO A 658 -159.59 0.98 41.07
C PRO A 658 -158.85 2.18 41.76
N VAL A 659 -158.01 2.90 41.00
CA VAL A 659 -157.47 4.30 41.17
C VAL A 659 -156.40 4.61 42.28
N ILE A 660 -155.52 5.58 41.93
CA ILE A 660 -154.61 6.47 42.74
C ILE A 660 -153.11 6.05 42.86
N ASP A 661 -152.22 7.03 42.73
CA ASP A 661 -150.75 6.96 42.63
C ASP A 661 -149.97 6.84 43.97
N SER A 662 -148.72 6.29 43.94
CA SER A 662 -147.56 6.91 44.63
C SER A 662 -146.16 6.28 44.36
N THR A 663 -145.21 7.13 43.93
CA THR A 663 -143.75 7.20 44.23
C THR A 663 -142.73 6.03 44.08
N GLU A 664 -143.03 4.74 44.25
CA GLU A 664 -141.94 3.73 44.44
C GLU A 664 -141.04 3.44 43.20
N ALA A 665 -141.47 3.81 41.99
CA ALA A 665 -140.80 3.42 40.73
C ALA A 665 -139.42 4.07 40.44
N ILE A 666 -138.84 4.84 41.38
CA ILE A 666 -137.61 5.61 41.17
C ILE A 666 -136.36 4.83 41.60
N GLU A 667 -136.38 4.15 42.74
CA GLU A 667 -135.16 3.55 43.33
C GLU A 667 -134.61 2.39 42.49
N ALA A 668 -135.48 1.55 41.92
CA ALA A 668 -135.09 0.42 41.07
C ALA A 668 -134.25 0.84 39.83
N LYS A 669 -134.39 2.09 39.36
CA LYS A 669 -133.57 2.63 38.25
C LYS A 669 -132.17 3.09 38.68
N ALA A 670 -131.91 3.27 39.96
CA ALA A 670 -130.59 3.67 40.46
C ALA A 670 -129.61 2.49 40.49
N ALA A 671 -130.01 1.35 41.06
CA ALA A 671 -129.18 0.16 41.21
C ALA A 671 -128.66 -0.40 39.86
N LEU A 672 -129.50 -0.35 38.81
CA LEU A 672 -129.15 -0.88 37.49
C LEU A 672 -128.03 -0.06 36.80
N LYS A 673 -127.92 1.24 37.09
CA LYS A 673 -126.82 2.09 36.58
C LYS A 673 -125.47 1.73 37.22
N GLN A 674 -125.46 1.55 38.55
CA GLN A 674 -124.24 1.22 39.29
C GLN A 674 -123.57 -0.07 38.78
N LEU A 675 -124.37 -1.07 38.40
CA LEU A 675 -123.84 -2.33 37.88
C LEU A 675 -123.19 -2.18 36.49
N GLN A 676 -123.71 -1.28 35.63
CA GLN A 676 -123.08 -0.97 34.34
C GLN A 676 -121.77 -0.18 34.51
N GLU A 677 -121.74 0.76 35.46
CA GLU A 677 -120.57 1.58 35.78
C GLU A 677 -119.39 0.73 36.28
N ILE A 678 -119.64 -0.26 37.13
CA ILE A 678 -118.63 -1.22 37.61
C ILE A 678 -118.03 -2.03 36.45
N PHE A 679 -118.84 -2.49 35.49
CA PHE A 679 -118.36 -3.27 34.35
C PHE A 679 -117.55 -2.42 33.35
N GLU A 680 -117.96 -1.18 33.12
CA GLU A 680 -117.21 -0.18 32.36
C GLU A 680 -115.84 0.12 32.99
N ASN A 681 -115.76 0.18 34.32
CA ASN A 681 -114.52 0.43 35.05
C ASN A 681 -113.57 -0.78 34.99
N TYR A 682 -114.06 -2.00 35.23
CA TYR A 682 -113.26 -3.23 35.06
C TYR A 682 -112.65 -3.35 33.65
N LYS A 683 -113.41 -2.99 32.61
CA LYS A 683 -112.94 -3.00 31.22
C LYS A 683 -111.81 -2.00 30.98
N LYS A 684 -111.85 -0.82 31.63
CA LYS A 684 -110.78 0.19 31.57
C LYS A 684 -109.54 -0.27 32.32
N GLU A 685 -109.69 -0.73 33.57
CA GLU A 685 -108.60 -1.28 34.39
C GLU A 685 -107.85 -2.42 33.68
N LYS A 686 -108.56 -3.32 32.99
CA LYS A 686 -107.91 -4.37 32.18
C LYS A 686 -107.06 -3.79 31.06
N ILE A 687 -107.63 -2.85 30.28
CA ILE A 687 -106.93 -2.21 29.15
C ILE A 687 -105.69 -1.44 29.64
N ASP A 688 -105.80 -0.73 30.77
CA ASP A 688 -104.69 0.07 31.31
C ASP A 688 -103.62 -0.79 31.98
N SER A 689 -103.99 -1.95 32.55
CA SER A 689 -103.05 -2.98 33.00
C SER A 689 -102.29 -3.62 31.83
N GLU A 690 -102.98 -3.95 30.73
CA GLU A 690 -102.36 -4.48 29.51
C GLU A 690 -101.41 -3.45 28.85
N LYS A 691 -101.76 -2.15 28.85
CA LYS A 691 -100.83 -1.07 28.45
C LYS A 691 -99.59 -1.03 29.35
N LEU A 692 -99.77 -1.03 30.68
CA LEU A 692 -98.66 -0.91 31.63
C LEU A 692 -97.67 -2.09 31.52
N GLN A 693 -98.17 -3.30 31.23
CA GLN A 693 -97.31 -4.46 30.95
C GLN A 693 -96.55 -4.31 29.63
N ASN A 694 -97.21 -3.84 28.56
CA ASN A 694 -96.54 -3.58 27.28
C ASN A 694 -95.47 -2.48 27.41
N GLU A 695 -95.75 -1.38 28.11
CA GLU A 695 -94.77 -0.34 28.41
C GLU A 695 -93.55 -0.87 29.18
N GLN A 696 -93.74 -1.82 30.10
CA GLN A 696 -92.63 -2.45 30.83
C GLN A 696 -91.81 -3.37 29.93
N LEU A 697 -92.45 -4.12 29.03
CA LEU A 697 -91.76 -4.95 28.03
C LEU A 697 -90.96 -4.10 27.04
N GLU A 698 -91.52 -2.98 26.59
CA GLU A 698 -90.87 -2.03 25.66
C GLU A 698 -89.65 -1.38 26.33
N LYS A 699 -89.77 -0.88 27.56
CA LYS A 699 -88.65 -0.33 28.34
C LYS A 699 -87.55 -1.37 28.62
N LEU A 700 -87.91 -2.64 28.82
CA LEU A 700 -86.93 -3.73 28.95
C LEU A 700 -86.26 -4.11 27.62
N GLN A 701 -86.97 -4.05 26.50
CA GLN A 701 -86.37 -4.23 25.17
C GLN A 701 -85.39 -3.09 24.84
N GLU A 702 -85.78 -1.84 25.11
CA GLU A 702 -84.96 -0.64 24.91
C GLU A 702 -83.64 -0.73 25.71
N GLN A 703 -83.71 -1.09 27.00
CA GLN A 703 -82.53 -1.34 27.84
C GLN A 703 -81.64 -2.48 27.32
N VAL A 704 -82.24 -3.55 26.77
CA VAL A 704 -81.48 -4.66 26.16
C VAL A 704 -80.81 -4.23 24.85
N THR A 705 -81.44 -3.37 24.04
CA THR A 705 -80.78 -2.79 22.85
C THR A 705 -79.66 -1.82 23.21
N ASP A 706 -79.83 -1.01 24.25
CA ASP A 706 -78.79 -0.09 24.75
C ASP A 706 -77.60 -0.84 25.33
N LEU A 707 -77.81 -1.84 26.17
CA LEU A 707 -76.71 -2.66 26.70
C LEU A 707 -75.97 -3.42 25.57
N ARG A 708 -76.68 -3.84 24.52
CA ARG A 708 -76.05 -4.42 23.32
C ARG A 708 -75.22 -3.39 22.53
N SER A 709 -75.73 -2.17 22.35
CA SER A 709 -75.02 -1.10 21.63
C SER A 709 -73.79 -0.60 22.40
N GLN A 710 -73.87 -0.54 23.73
CA GLN A 710 -72.73 -0.24 24.60
C GLN A 710 -71.69 -1.35 24.56
N ASN A 711 -72.10 -2.62 24.59
CA ASN A 711 -71.17 -3.76 24.56
C ASN A 711 -70.43 -3.86 23.21
N THR A 712 -71.11 -3.68 22.07
CA THR A 712 -70.43 -3.64 20.75
C THR A 712 -69.51 -2.42 20.62
N LYS A 713 -69.88 -1.26 21.19
CA LYS A 713 -69.03 -0.06 21.24
C LYS A 713 -67.79 -0.27 22.11
N ILE A 714 -67.90 -0.96 23.25
CA ILE A 714 -66.76 -1.31 24.10
C ILE A 714 -65.87 -2.36 23.44
N SER A 715 -66.46 -3.39 22.81
CA SER A 715 -65.71 -4.40 22.06
C SER A 715 -64.88 -3.76 20.93
N THR A 716 -65.50 -2.93 20.09
CA THR A 716 -64.78 -2.27 18.98
C THR A 716 -63.72 -1.28 19.46
N GLN A 717 -63.91 -0.63 20.62
CA GLN A 717 -62.87 0.18 21.27
C GLN A 717 -61.72 -0.68 21.82
N LEU A 718 -62.02 -1.85 22.38
CA LEU A 718 -61.01 -2.82 22.83
C LEU A 718 -60.22 -3.39 21.65
N ASP A 719 -60.88 -3.79 20.56
CA ASP A 719 -60.25 -4.29 19.34
C ASP A 719 -59.29 -3.24 18.72
N PHE A 720 -59.71 -1.96 18.72
CA PHE A 720 -58.87 -0.86 18.28
C PHE A 720 -57.68 -0.61 19.21
N ALA A 721 -57.89 -0.66 20.53
CA ALA A 721 -56.84 -0.51 21.53
C ALA A 721 -55.79 -1.63 21.44
N SER A 722 -56.24 -2.89 21.30
CA SER A 722 -55.39 -4.07 21.12
C SER A 722 -54.55 -3.95 19.85
N LYS A 723 -55.16 -3.66 18.70
CA LYS A 723 -54.43 -3.45 17.43
C LYS A 723 -53.43 -2.30 17.51
N ARG A 724 -53.75 -1.22 18.25
CA ARG A 724 -52.79 -0.13 18.49
C ARG A 724 -51.63 -0.57 19.40
N TYR A 725 -51.87 -1.50 20.33
CA TYR A 725 -50.85 -2.06 21.20
C TYR A 725 -49.95 -3.05 20.47
N GLU A 726 -50.52 -3.91 19.60
CA GLU A 726 -49.80 -4.80 18.69
C GLU A 726 -48.88 -3.99 17.76
N MET A 727 -49.41 -2.98 17.06
CA MET A 727 -48.57 -2.09 16.22
C MET A 727 -47.48 -1.36 17.04
N LEU A 728 -47.73 -0.98 18.30
CA LEU A 728 -46.71 -0.40 19.16
C LEU A 728 -45.65 -1.42 19.57
N GLN A 729 -46.03 -2.67 19.82
CA GLN A 729 -45.10 -3.76 20.11
C GLN A 729 -44.26 -4.10 18.87
N ASP A 730 -44.85 -4.24 17.69
CA ASP A 730 -44.14 -4.49 16.42
C ASP A 730 -43.09 -3.41 16.14
N ASN A 731 -43.43 -2.13 16.38
CA ASN A 731 -42.48 -1.03 16.25
C ASN A 731 -41.36 -1.12 17.30
N VAL A 732 -41.67 -1.41 18.58
CA VAL A 732 -40.66 -1.60 19.64
C VAL A 732 -39.75 -2.80 19.35
N GLU A 733 -40.28 -3.88 18.77
CA GLU A 733 -39.47 -5.01 18.33
C GLU A 733 -38.64 -4.68 17.08
N GLY A 734 -39.17 -3.91 16.14
CA GLY A 734 -38.42 -3.33 15.02
C GLY A 734 -37.21 -2.54 15.51
N TYR A 735 -37.42 -1.57 16.40
CA TYR A 735 -36.33 -0.80 17.02
C TYR A 735 -35.37 -1.69 17.81
N ARG A 736 -35.82 -2.74 18.49
CA ARG A 736 -34.92 -3.71 19.15
C ARG A 736 -34.03 -4.45 18.14
N ARG A 737 -34.60 -4.94 17.03
CA ARG A 737 -33.86 -5.63 15.95
C ARG A 737 -32.86 -4.68 15.27
N GLU A 738 -33.23 -3.41 15.10
CA GLU A 738 -32.33 -2.37 14.59
C GLU A 738 -31.19 -2.07 15.57
N ILE A 739 -31.50 -1.88 16.87
CA ILE A 739 -30.50 -1.65 17.92
C ILE A 739 -29.52 -2.83 18.01
N THR A 740 -29.97 -4.09 17.92
CA THR A 740 -29.04 -5.23 17.91
C THR A 740 -28.21 -5.28 16.63
N SER A 741 -28.77 -4.95 15.46
CA SER A 741 -28.00 -4.85 14.20
C SER A 741 -26.94 -3.74 14.24
N LEU A 742 -27.27 -2.59 14.86
CA LEU A 742 -26.34 -1.49 15.08
C LEU A 742 -25.26 -1.86 16.11
N GLN A 743 -25.61 -2.56 17.20
CA GLN A 743 -24.65 -3.07 18.18
C GLN A 743 -23.68 -4.10 17.55
N GLU A 744 -24.19 -5.04 16.75
CA GLU A 744 -23.36 -5.95 15.97
C GLU A 744 -22.42 -5.22 15.00
N ARG A 745 -22.92 -4.23 14.26
CA ARG A 745 -22.08 -3.38 13.39
C ARG A 745 -21.00 -2.68 14.20
N ASN A 746 -21.34 -2.14 15.37
CA ASN A 746 -20.39 -1.41 16.21
C ASN A 746 -19.33 -2.34 16.82
N GLN A 747 -19.69 -3.57 17.23
CA GLN A 747 -18.73 -4.61 17.61
C GLN A 747 -17.82 -5.02 16.44
N LYS A 748 -18.39 -5.25 15.25
CA LYS A 748 -17.64 -5.60 14.03
C LYS A 748 -16.65 -4.49 13.66
N LEU A 749 -17.08 -3.22 13.72
CA LEU A 749 -16.23 -2.05 13.52
C LEU A 749 -15.13 -1.94 14.58
N THR A 750 -15.47 -2.06 15.87
CA THR A 750 -14.49 -2.04 16.97
C THR A 750 -13.44 -3.13 16.81
N ALA A 751 -13.85 -4.35 16.43
CA ALA A 751 -12.93 -5.45 16.16
C ALA A 751 -12.05 -5.22 14.91
N THR A 752 -12.54 -4.51 13.89
CA THR A 752 -11.68 -4.07 12.77
C THR A 752 -10.72 -2.97 13.17
N THR A 753 -11.14 -2.00 14.01
CA THR A 753 -10.25 -0.96 14.54
C THR A 753 -9.13 -1.56 15.38
N GLN A 754 -9.43 -2.47 16.31
CA GLN A 754 -8.43 -3.17 17.11
C GLN A 754 -7.42 -3.96 16.25
N LYS A 755 -7.87 -4.58 15.15
CA LYS A 755 -6.97 -5.24 14.19
C LYS A 755 -6.11 -4.23 13.42
N GLN A 756 -6.67 -3.09 13.03
CA GLN A 756 -5.90 -2.01 12.40
C GLN A 756 -4.87 -1.40 13.36
N GLU A 757 -5.22 -1.19 14.63
CA GLU A 757 -4.32 -0.77 15.69
C GLU A 757 -3.19 -1.79 15.92
N GLN A 758 -3.49 -3.09 15.93
CA GLN A 758 -2.46 -4.14 15.99
C GLN A 758 -1.51 -4.09 14.78
N ILE A 759 -2.05 -3.95 13.57
CA ILE A 759 -1.25 -3.85 12.33
C ILE A 759 -0.40 -2.57 12.32
N ILE A 760 -0.93 -1.43 12.78
CA ILE A 760 -0.18 -0.18 12.92
C ILE A 760 0.94 -0.33 13.95
N ASN A 761 0.69 -1.02 15.07
CA ASN A 761 1.71 -1.28 16.09
C ASN A 761 2.82 -2.21 15.57
N THR A 762 2.51 -3.30 14.86
CA THR A 762 3.53 -4.17 14.26
C THR A 762 4.31 -3.44 13.17
N MET A 763 3.64 -2.75 12.24
CA MET A 763 4.32 -1.92 11.22
C MET A 763 5.20 -0.82 11.83
N THR A 764 4.80 -0.24 12.97
CA THR A 764 5.61 0.75 13.70
C THR A 764 6.83 0.10 14.37
N GLN A 765 6.69 -1.12 14.89
CA GLN A 765 7.80 -1.89 15.46
C GLN A 765 8.78 -2.36 14.37
N ASP A 766 8.29 -2.80 13.23
CA ASP A 766 9.10 -3.17 12.06
C ASP A 766 9.83 -1.96 11.49
N LEU A 767 9.17 -0.79 11.40
CA LEU A 767 9.82 0.48 11.02
C LEU A 767 10.92 0.89 11.99
N ARG A 768 10.73 0.70 13.31
CA ARG A 768 11.81 0.93 14.29
C ARG A 768 12.97 -0.04 14.08
N GLY A 769 12.70 -1.34 13.95
CA GLY A 769 13.73 -2.34 13.69
C GLY A 769 14.47 -2.11 12.35
N ALA A 770 13.78 -1.61 11.33
CA ALA A 770 14.38 -1.21 10.05
C ALA A 770 15.26 0.04 10.20
N ASN A 771 14.80 1.07 10.92
CA ASN A 771 15.56 2.29 11.19
C ASN A 771 16.80 2.03 12.08
N GLU A 772 16.70 1.13 13.06
CA GLU A 772 17.84 0.69 13.88
C GLU A 772 18.87 -0.06 13.03
N LYS A 773 18.43 -0.98 12.15
CA LYS A 773 19.30 -1.66 11.17
C LYS A 773 19.94 -0.68 10.20
N LEU A 774 19.21 0.35 9.74
CA LEU A 774 19.72 1.41 8.88
C LEU A 774 20.81 2.22 9.59
N ALA A 775 20.55 2.73 10.80
CA ALA A 775 21.53 3.50 11.56
C ALA A 775 22.82 2.70 11.84
N VAL A 776 22.70 1.40 12.16
CA VAL A 776 23.86 0.50 12.31
C VAL A 776 24.60 0.31 10.98
N ALA A 777 23.90 0.20 9.86
CA ALA A 777 24.51 0.10 8.52
C ALA A 777 25.19 1.41 8.09
N GLU A 778 24.62 2.58 8.41
CA GLU A 778 25.19 3.89 8.14
C GLU A 778 26.48 4.12 8.93
N VAL A 779 26.49 3.82 10.24
CA VAL A 779 27.70 3.89 11.08
C VAL A 779 28.78 2.92 10.58
N ARG A 780 28.40 1.68 10.19
CA ARG A 780 29.34 0.73 9.55
C ARG A 780 29.89 1.28 8.24
N ALA A 781 29.08 1.89 7.40
CA ALA A 781 29.50 2.50 6.13
C ALA A 781 30.38 3.73 6.33
N GLU A 782 30.16 4.53 7.37
CA GLU A 782 31.02 5.67 7.73
C GLU A 782 32.38 5.20 8.27
N ASN A 783 32.40 4.14 9.09
CA ASN A 783 33.65 3.53 9.56
C ASN A 783 34.45 2.93 8.40
N LEU A 784 33.81 2.20 7.48
CA LEU A 784 34.46 1.68 6.26
C LEU A 784 34.97 2.79 5.33
N LYS A 785 34.32 3.97 5.29
CA LYS A 785 34.87 5.15 4.59
C LYS A 785 36.14 5.66 5.27
N LYS A 786 36.13 5.81 6.60
CA LYS A 786 37.31 6.25 7.40
C LYS A 786 38.46 5.26 7.27
N GLU A 787 38.21 3.96 7.34
CA GLU A 787 39.21 2.91 7.10
C GLU A 787 39.78 3.00 5.68
N LYS A 788 38.93 3.16 4.66
CA LYS A 788 39.36 3.36 3.26
C LYS A 788 40.20 4.63 3.06
N GLU A 789 39.90 5.70 3.78
CA GLU A 789 40.68 6.95 3.76
C GLU A 789 42.02 6.78 4.47
N MET A 790 42.07 6.11 5.63
CA MET A 790 43.31 5.76 6.32
C MET A 790 44.20 4.82 5.49
N LEU A 791 43.61 3.83 4.83
CA LEU A 791 44.31 2.95 3.89
C LEU A 791 44.87 3.73 2.70
N LYS A 792 44.09 4.62 2.07
CA LYS A 792 44.59 5.54 1.02
C LYS A 792 45.73 6.43 1.49
N LEU A 793 45.66 6.98 2.71
CA LEU A 793 46.75 7.80 3.27
C LEU A 793 48.01 6.95 3.48
N SER A 794 47.87 5.68 3.89
CA SER A 794 48.99 4.75 3.98
C SER A 794 49.55 4.36 2.61
N GLU A 795 48.70 4.20 1.60
CA GLU A 795 49.07 3.88 0.22
C GLU A 795 49.87 5.04 -0.40
N VAL A 796 49.40 6.28 -0.26
CA VAL A 796 50.09 7.49 -0.72
C VAL A 796 51.44 7.67 0.00
N ARG A 797 51.52 7.38 1.30
CA ARG A 797 52.80 7.40 2.02
C ARG A 797 53.76 6.32 1.51
N LEU A 798 53.27 5.12 1.24
CA LEU A 798 54.07 4.01 0.72
C LEU A 798 54.51 4.22 -0.74
N SER A 799 53.67 4.86 -1.57
CA SER A 799 54.06 5.22 -2.94
C SER A 799 55.13 6.32 -2.96
N GLN A 800 55.00 7.34 -2.10
CA GLN A 800 56.04 8.35 -1.90
C GLN A 800 57.37 7.75 -1.42
N GLN A 801 57.32 6.80 -0.46
CA GLN A 801 58.52 6.07 -0.02
C GLN A 801 59.12 5.19 -1.12
N ARG A 802 58.28 4.57 -1.98
CA ARG A 802 58.77 3.83 -3.16
C ARG A 802 59.42 4.77 -4.17
N GLU A 803 58.87 5.97 -4.37
CA GLU A 803 59.40 6.97 -5.29
C GLU A 803 60.70 7.60 -4.80
N SER A 804 60.84 7.86 -3.49
CA SER A 804 62.12 8.31 -2.92
C SER A 804 63.19 7.24 -3.02
N LEU A 805 62.88 5.98 -2.69
CA LEU A 805 63.81 4.85 -2.85
C LEU A 805 64.21 4.62 -4.32
N LEU A 806 63.29 4.79 -5.27
CA LEU A 806 63.61 4.73 -6.71
C LEU A 806 64.45 5.93 -7.17
N ALA A 807 64.29 7.12 -6.58
CA ALA A 807 65.14 8.27 -6.85
C ALA A 807 66.55 8.08 -6.28
N GLU A 808 66.67 7.57 -5.05
CA GLU A 808 67.93 7.19 -4.42
C GLU A 808 68.64 6.09 -5.22
N GLN A 809 67.94 5.03 -5.63
CA GLN A 809 68.50 3.97 -6.47
C GLN A 809 68.99 4.50 -7.82
N ARG A 810 68.26 5.43 -8.45
CA ARG A 810 68.73 6.11 -9.68
C ARG A 810 69.99 6.95 -9.41
N GLY A 811 70.05 7.65 -8.29
CA GLY A 811 71.24 8.41 -7.86
C GLY A 811 72.45 7.51 -7.59
N GLN A 812 72.25 6.38 -6.90
CA GLN A 812 73.27 5.36 -6.65
C GLN A 812 73.76 4.71 -7.95
N ASN A 813 72.85 4.37 -8.87
CA ASN A 813 73.22 3.85 -10.20
C ASN A 813 74.00 4.87 -11.04
N LEU A 814 73.63 6.16 -10.96
CA LEU A 814 74.39 7.24 -11.62
C LEU A 814 75.78 7.41 -10.99
N LEU A 815 75.89 7.34 -9.66
CA LEU A 815 77.18 7.35 -8.97
C LEU A 815 78.03 6.13 -9.34
N LEU A 816 77.43 4.94 -9.44
CA LEU A 816 78.11 3.70 -9.82
C LEU A 816 78.60 3.73 -11.28
N THR A 817 77.81 4.26 -12.22
CA THR A 817 78.26 4.47 -13.60
C THR A 817 79.35 5.54 -13.70
N ASN A 818 79.27 6.61 -12.91
CA ASN A 818 80.35 7.59 -12.79
C ASN A 818 81.63 6.96 -12.23
N LEU A 819 81.54 6.15 -11.18
CA LEU A 819 82.67 5.42 -10.61
C LEU A 819 83.26 4.39 -11.60
N GLN A 820 82.44 3.66 -12.34
CA GLN A 820 82.89 2.74 -13.40
C GLN A 820 83.58 3.49 -14.56
N THR A 821 83.10 4.66 -14.96
CA THR A 821 83.78 5.47 -16.00
C THR A 821 85.09 6.08 -15.49
N ILE A 822 85.15 6.53 -14.22
CA ILE A 822 86.40 6.98 -13.59
C ILE A 822 87.39 5.80 -13.48
N GLN A 823 86.94 4.63 -13.03
CA GLN A 823 87.75 3.41 -13.00
C GLN A 823 88.27 3.05 -14.40
N GLY A 824 87.43 3.05 -15.42
CA GLY A 824 87.83 2.78 -16.80
C GLY A 824 88.78 3.84 -17.40
N ILE A 825 88.78 5.08 -16.90
CA ILE A 825 89.78 6.10 -17.24
C ILE A 825 91.10 5.82 -16.50
N LEU A 826 91.05 5.50 -15.22
CA LEU A 826 92.22 5.15 -14.40
C LEU A 826 92.92 3.89 -14.95
N GLU A 827 92.18 2.81 -15.19
CA GLU A 827 92.68 1.56 -15.78
C GLU A 827 93.35 1.82 -17.15
N ARG A 828 92.75 2.65 -18.01
CA ARG A 828 93.38 3.05 -19.28
C ARG A 828 94.70 3.76 -19.03
N SER A 829 94.73 4.79 -18.16
CA SER A 829 95.97 5.50 -17.83
C SER A 829 97.03 4.60 -17.18
N GLU A 830 96.62 3.57 -16.43
CA GLU A 830 97.52 2.57 -15.86
C GLU A 830 98.06 1.62 -16.94
N THR A 831 97.23 1.22 -17.92
CA THR A 831 97.71 0.43 -19.07
C THR A 831 98.64 1.23 -20.00
N GLU A 832 98.36 2.51 -20.23
CA GLU A 832 99.21 3.42 -21.02
C GLU A 832 100.55 3.67 -20.33
N THR A 833 100.56 3.87 -19.02
CA THR A 833 101.81 4.01 -18.24
C THR A 833 102.58 2.70 -18.14
N LYS A 834 101.92 1.55 -17.97
CA LYS A 834 102.55 0.22 -18.05
C LYS A 834 103.15 -0.05 -19.43
N GLN A 835 102.43 0.24 -20.53
CA GLN A 835 102.96 0.13 -21.89
C GLN A 835 104.17 1.05 -22.12
N ARG A 836 104.10 2.29 -21.63
CA ARG A 836 105.21 3.24 -21.71
C ARG A 836 106.46 2.73 -20.96
N LEU A 837 106.30 2.23 -19.74
CA LEU A 837 107.38 1.65 -18.94
C LEU A 837 107.95 0.37 -19.59
N ASN A 838 107.10 -0.53 -20.08
CA ASN A 838 107.55 -1.71 -20.84
C ASN A 838 108.37 -1.30 -22.08
N SER A 839 107.92 -0.29 -22.84
CA SER A 839 108.66 0.25 -23.99
C SER A 839 109.97 0.97 -23.63
N GLN A 840 110.24 1.21 -22.33
CA GLN A 840 111.53 1.68 -21.82
C GLN A 840 112.38 0.49 -21.35
N ILE A 841 111.76 -0.52 -20.72
CA ILE A 841 112.43 -1.78 -20.36
C ILE A 841 112.95 -2.48 -21.61
N GLU A 842 112.14 -2.66 -22.66
CA GLU A 842 112.55 -3.25 -23.95
C GLU A 842 113.77 -2.55 -24.57
N LYS A 843 113.84 -1.22 -24.46
CA LYS A 843 114.99 -0.42 -24.94
C LYS A 843 116.23 -0.66 -24.10
N LEU A 844 116.10 -0.66 -22.77
CA LEU A 844 117.19 -0.97 -21.85
C LEU A 844 117.66 -2.43 -22.00
N GLU A 845 116.77 -3.38 -22.26
CA GLU A 845 117.10 -4.77 -22.57
C GLU A 845 117.82 -4.91 -23.91
N HIS A 846 117.41 -4.17 -24.94
CA HIS A 846 118.15 -4.07 -26.20
C HIS A 846 119.54 -3.45 -26.00
N GLU A 847 119.68 -2.36 -25.23
CA GLU A 847 120.97 -1.76 -24.89
C GLU A 847 121.86 -2.72 -24.09
N ILE A 848 121.31 -3.42 -23.09
CA ILE A 848 122.00 -4.47 -22.34
C ILE A 848 122.42 -5.62 -23.26
N SER A 849 121.59 -6.04 -24.22
CA SER A 849 121.96 -7.09 -25.18
C SER A 849 123.11 -6.65 -26.10
N HIS A 850 123.11 -5.37 -26.50
CA HIS A 850 124.16 -4.78 -27.32
C HIS A 850 125.47 -4.58 -26.55
N LEU A 851 125.40 -4.23 -25.26
CA LEU A 851 126.56 -4.17 -24.36
C LEU A 851 127.12 -5.56 -24.03
N LYS A 852 126.27 -6.57 -23.81
CA LYS A 852 126.70 -7.98 -23.68
C LYS A 852 127.44 -8.45 -24.93
N LYS A 853 126.89 -8.19 -26.12
CA LYS A 853 127.53 -8.56 -27.38
C LYS A 853 128.86 -7.83 -27.64
N LYS A 854 129.00 -6.58 -27.17
CA LYS A 854 130.29 -5.88 -27.14
C LYS A 854 131.28 -6.53 -26.17
N LEU A 855 130.84 -6.93 -24.98
CA LEU A 855 131.68 -7.63 -24.01
C LEU A 855 132.14 -9.01 -24.51
N GLU A 856 131.27 -9.74 -25.19
CA GLU A 856 131.59 -11.01 -25.88
C GLU A 856 132.70 -10.79 -26.93
N ASN A 857 132.56 -9.79 -27.81
CA ASN A 857 133.60 -9.43 -28.78
C ASN A 857 134.94 -9.02 -28.14
N GLU A 858 134.93 -8.35 -26.99
CA GLU A 858 136.14 -8.01 -26.23
C GLU A 858 136.79 -9.24 -25.58
N VAL A 859 135.99 -10.20 -25.12
CA VAL A 859 136.47 -11.49 -24.59
C VAL A 859 137.06 -12.36 -25.71
N GLU A 860 136.45 -12.38 -26.89
CA GLU A 860 137.02 -13.06 -28.07
C GLU A 860 138.36 -12.43 -28.51
N GLN A 861 138.45 -11.10 -28.55
CA GLN A 861 139.71 -10.39 -28.82
C GLN A 861 140.79 -10.71 -27.78
N ARG A 862 140.44 -10.79 -26.49
CA ARG A 862 141.38 -11.25 -25.45
C ARG A 862 141.83 -12.69 -25.69
N HIS A 863 140.92 -13.60 -26.06
CA HIS A 863 141.28 -14.99 -26.34
C HIS A 863 142.14 -15.16 -27.60
N THR A 864 142.00 -14.32 -28.64
CA THR A 864 142.93 -14.35 -29.78
C THR A 864 144.30 -13.80 -29.40
N LEU A 865 144.38 -12.73 -28.60
CA LEU A 865 145.63 -12.21 -28.05
C LEU A 865 146.35 -13.24 -27.16
N THR A 866 145.64 -13.94 -26.26
CA THR A 866 146.22 -15.02 -25.44
C THR A 866 146.78 -16.15 -26.31
N ARG A 867 146.01 -16.63 -27.31
CA ARG A 867 146.50 -17.67 -28.24
C ARG A 867 147.76 -17.24 -29.01
N ASN A 868 147.85 -15.97 -29.41
CA ASN A 868 149.04 -15.45 -30.09
C ASN A 868 150.26 -15.41 -29.15
N LEU A 869 150.08 -15.08 -27.87
CA LEU A 869 151.14 -15.14 -26.86
C LEU A 869 151.56 -16.59 -26.55
N ASP A 870 150.61 -17.52 -26.47
CA ASP A 870 150.91 -18.95 -26.26
C ASP A 870 151.73 -19.54 -27.42
N VAL A 871 151.45 -19.14 -28.67
CA VAL A 871 152.25 -19.54 -29.85
C VAL A 871 153.68 -18.98 -29.76
N GLN A 872 153.84 -17.72 -29.37
CA GLN A 872 155.18 -17.12 -29.18
C GLN A 872 155.96 -17.80 -28.03
N LEU A 873 155.28 -18.21 -26.95
CA LEU A 873 155.86 -19.03 -25.87
C LEU A 873 156.23 -20.45 -26.31
N LEU A 874 155.56 -21.00 -27.32
CA LEU A 874 155.87 -22.32 -27.88
C LEU A 874 157.08 -22.29 -28.81
N ASP A 875 157.19 -21.28 -29.67
CA ASP A 875 158.34 -21.15 -30.58
C ASP A 875 159.62 -20.69 -29.87
N THR A 876 159.53 -19.84 -28.83
CA THR A 876 160.69 -19.54 -27.97
C THR A 876 161.17 -20.75 -27.16
N LYS A 877 160.27 -21.65 -26.74
CA LYS A 877 160.66 -22.96 -26.16
C LYS A 877 161.37 -23.85 -27.19
N ARG A 878 160.85 -23.95 -28.43
CA ARG A 878 161.52 -24.70 -29.50
C ARG A 878 162.93 -24.19 -29.80
N GLN A 879 163.14 -22.87 -29.77
CA GLN A 879 164.46 -22.27 -29.94
C GLN A 879 165.42 -22.68 -28.80
N LEU A 880 164.94 -22.68 -27.54
CA LEU A 880 165.70 -23.17 -26.40
C LEU A 880 166.05 -24.66 -26.53
N ASP A 881 165.10 -25.50 -26.96
CA ASP A 881 165.34 -26.92 -27.20
C ASP A 881 166.39 -27.15 -28.32
N THR A 882 166.41 -26.33 -29.38
CA THR A 882 167.45 -26.43 -30.42
C THR A 882 168.85 -26.07 -29.90
N GLU A 883 168.97 -25.04 -29.06
CA GLU A 883 170.26 -24.69 -28.42
C GLU A 883 170.74 -25.80 -27.46
N ILE A 884 169.85 -26.40 -26.68
CA ILE A 884 170.17 -27.54 -25.80
C ILE A 884 170.70 -28.74 -26.63
N ASN A 885 170.09 -29.03 -27.78
CA ASN A 885 170.55 -30.12 -28.66
C ASN A 885 171.90 -29.83 -29.34
N LEU A 886 172.18 -28.57 -29.71
CA LEU A 886 173.53 -28.16 -30.16
C LEU A 886 174.58 -28.29 -29.05
N HIS A 887 174.21 -27.95 -27.82
CA HIS A 887 175.09 -28.08 -26.65
C HIS A 887 175.34 -29.54 -26.24
N LEU A 888 174.43 -30.46 -26.57
CA LEU A 888 174.65 -31.91 -26.42
C LEU A 888 175.55 -32.48 -27.53
N ASN A 889 175.31 -32.14 -28.80
CA ASN A 889 176.14 -32.60 -29.93
C ASN A 889 177.62 -32.21 -29.77
N THR A 890 177.90 -30.96 -29.37
CA THR A 890 179.26 -30.49 -29.09
C THR A 890 179.94 -31.25 -27.94
N LYS A 891 179.16 -31.70 -26.94
CA LYS A 891 179.61 -32.49 -25.80
C LYS A 891 179.89 -33.96 -26.17
N GLU A 892 179.17 -34.53 -27.13
CA GLU A 892 179.45 -35.86 -27.67
C GLU A 892 180.67 -35.88 -28.60
N LEU A 893 180.84 -34.88 -29.46
CA LEU A 893 182.04 -34.75 -30.32
C LEU A 893 183.34 -34.70 -29.49
N LEU A 894 183.36 -33.95 -28.39
CA LEU A 894 184.48 -33.92 -27.44
C LEU A 894 184.76 -35.31 -26.82
N LYS A 895 183.69 -36.05 -26.50
CA LYS A 895 183.75 -37.38 -25.86
C LYS A 895 184.17 -38.49 -26.82
N ASN A 896 183.92 -38.32 -28.12
CA ASN A 896 184.38 -39.23 -29.16
C ASN A 896 185.87 -39.00 -29.49
N ALA A 897 186.30 -37.75 -29.63
CA ALA A 897 187.72 -37.42 -29.81
C ALA A 897 188.62 -37.93 -28.65
N GLN A 898 188.07 -38.02 -27.42
CA GLN A 898 188.76 -38.64 -26.28
C GLN A 898 188.77 -40.18 -26.30
N LYS A 899 187.84 -40.84 -27.01
CA LYS A 899 187.84 -42.30 -27.22
C LYS A 899 188.82 -42.71 -28.31
N ASP A 900 188.92 -41.95 -29.39
CA ASP A 900 189.70 -42.33 -30.58
C ASP A 900 191.22 -42.43 -30.31
N ILE A 901 191.71 -41.71 -29.29
CA ILE A 901 193.10 -41.84 -28.80
C ILE A 901 193.29 -43.13 -27.97
N ALA A 902 192.25 -43.63 -27.31
CA ALA A 902 192.30 -44.87 -26.52
C ALA A 902 192.09 -46.13 -27.39
N THR A 903 191.29 -46.04 -28.47
CA THR A 903 191.01 -47.16 -29.38
C THR A 903 192.11 -47.44 -30.40
N LEU A 904 193.19 -46.64 -30.45
CA LEU A 904 194.49 -47.08 -30.99
C LEU A 904 195.22 -48.12 -30.10
N LYS A 905 194.52 -48.68 -29.09
CA LYS A 905 194.83 -49.99 -28.48
C LYS A 905 193.92 -51.14 -28.95
N GLN A 906 193.23 -50.95 -30.08
CA GLN A 906 193.11 -52.01 -31.09
C GLN A 906 194.55 -52.50 -31.40
N HIS A 907 194.92 -53.77 -31.27
CA HIS A 907 194.15 -55.02 -31.32
C HIS A 907 194.34 -55.92 -30.08
N LEU A 908 193.49 -56.97 -29.98
CA LEU A 908 193.27 -57.91 -28.86
C LEU A 908 192.27 -57.36 -27.81
N ASN A 909 191.00 -57.77 -27.77
CA ASN A 909 190.32 -58.88 -28.44
C ASN A 909 188.97 -58.48 -29.03
N ASN A 910 188.67 -58.97 -30.24
CA ASN A 910 187.31 -59.09 -30.75
C ASN A 910 186.79 -60.50 -30.43
N MET A 911 185.76 -60.63 -29.59
CA MET A 911 184.61 -61.54 -29.82
C MET A 911 183.57 -61.50 -28.67
N GLU A 912 182.32 -61.76 -29.07
CA GLU A 912 181.14 -62.27 -28.31
C GLU A 912 179.96 -61.31 -27.97
N ALA A 913 178.78 -61.69 -28.52
CA ALA A 913 177.45 -61.85 -27.88
C ALA A 913 176.67 -60.65 -27.26
N GLN A 914 175.33 -60.62 -27.13
CA GLN A 914 174.14 -61.29 -27.75
C GLN A 914 172.80 -60.64 -27.28
N LEU A 915 171.71 -60.71 -28.08
CA LEU A 915 170.25 -60.77 -27.70
C LEU A 915 169.61 -59.57 -26.89
N ALA A 916 168.30 -59.33 -26.68
CA ALA A 916 166.93 -59.79 -27.09
C ALA A 916 165.85 -58.78 -26.51
N SER A 917 164.49 -58.75 -26.72
CA SER A 917 163.50 -59.22 -27.74
C SER A 917 162.05 -58.68 -27.41
N GLN A 918 160.98 -59.12 -28.14
CA GLN A 918 159.50 -59.04 -27.89
C GLN A 918 158.62 -57.79 -28.26
N SER A 919 157.41 -58.04 -28.81
CA SER A 919 156.25 -57.08 -28.97
C SER A 919 154.91 -57.73 -29.50
N THR A 920 153.75 -57.02 -29.42
CA THR A 920 152.65 -56.89 -30.45
C THR A 920 151.30 -57.74 -30.50
N GLN A 921 150.14 -57.06 -30.23
CA GLN A 921 148.75 -57.00 -30.87
C GLN A 921 147.59 -58.09 -30.94
N ARG A 922 146.34 -57.61 -30.60
CA ARG A 922 144.95 -57.58 -31.26
C ARG A 922 144.05 -58.79 -31.71
N THR A 923 142.70 -58.56 -31.69
CA THR A 923 141.51 -59.25 -32.34
C THR A 923 140.23 -58.36 -32.18
N GLY A 924 138.94 -58.57 -32.57
CA GLY A 924 138.10 -59.58 -33.31
C GLY A 924 136.57 -59.18 -33.35
N LYS A 925 135.63 -59.84 -34.11
CA LYS A 925 134.14 -59.55 -34.20
C LYS A 925 133.23 -60.68 -34.80
N GLY A 926 132.00 -60.88 -34.27
CA GLY A 926 130.66 -60.76 -34.95
C GLY A 926 129.96 -61.81 -35.89
N GLN A 927 128.68 -62.14 -35.56
CA GLN A 927 127.47 -62.34 -36.42
C GLN A 927 127.23 -63.68 -37.24
N PRO A 928 126.25 -63.85 -38.19
CA PRO A 928 125.45 -65.09 -38.34
C PRO A 928 125.77 -65.99 -39.57
N GLY A 929 124.95 -67.03 -39.83
CA GLY A 929 125.01 -67.93 -41.00
C GLY A 929 124.68 -67.27 -42.35
N ASP A 930 124.85 -67.92 -43.51
CA ASP A 930 124.57 -69.34 -43.82
C ASP A 930 125.45 -69.90 -44.98
N ARG A 931 125.81 -71.21 -44.97
CA ARG A 931 126.15 -72.09 -46.15
C ARG A 931 126.82 -73.46 -45.85
N ASP A 932 126.30 -74.48 -46.53
CA ASP A 932 126.92 -75.60 -47.30
C ASP A 932 128.01 -76.54 -46.70
N ASP A 933 127.56 -77.78 -46.39
CA ASP A 933 128.04 -79.12 -46.84
C ASP A 933 129.43 -79.76 -46.57
N VAL A 934 129.34 -80.89 -45.83
CA VAL A 934 129.86 -82.27 -46.10
C VAL A 934 131.31 -82.52 -46.58
N ASP A 935 132.13 -83.15 -45.73
CA ASP A 935 132.91 -84.41 -45.98
C ASP A 935 133.98 -84.64 -44.88
N ASP A 936 134.28 -85.86 -44.40
CA ASP A 936 133.44 -87.05 -44.32
C ASP A 936 133.90 -88.02 -43.19
N LEU A 937 133.01 -88.96 -42.86
CA LEU A 937 133.18 -90.24 -42.15
C LEU A 937 134.61 -90.82 -42.06
N LYS A 938 135.40 -90.38 -41.07
CA LYS A 938 136.37 -91.27 -40.40
C LYS A 938 136.66 -90.94 -38.92
N SER A 939 136.43 -91.82 -37.94
CA SER A 939 135.54 -92.99 -37.82
C SER A 939 135.73 -93.64 -36.45
N GLN A 940 134.65 -94.18 -35.85
CA GLN A 940 134.66 -95.51 -35.21
C GLN A 940 135.72 -95.80 -34.11
N LEU A 941 136.13 -94.83 -33.29
CA LEU A 941 136.85 -95.13 -32.04
C LEU A 941 136.19 -94.52 -30.79
N ARG A 942 135.76 -93.25 -30.82
CA ARG A 942 135.01 -92.63 -29.69
C ARG A 942 133.63 -93.25 -29.45
N GLN A 943 133.06 -93.90 -30.47
CA GLN A 943 131.67 -94.39 -30.47
C GLN A 943 131.42 -95.58 -29.52
N ALA A 944 132.46 -96.18 -28.93
CA ALA A 944 132.34 -97.35 -28.05
C ALA A 944 132.16 -96.99 -26.56
N GLU A 945 132.70 -95.86 -26.10
CA GLU A 945 132.75 -95.53 -24.66
C GLU A 945 131.47 -94.85 -24.15
N GLU A 946 130.79 -94.07 -25.01
CA GLU A 946 129.55 -93.36 -24.66
C GLU A 946 128.38 -94.35 -24.39
N GLN A 947 128.33 -95.47 -25.12
CA GLN A 947 127.23 -96.44 -25.05
C GLN A 947 127.09 -97.14 -23.68
N VAL A 948 128.14 -97.17 -22.86
CA VAL A 948 128.15 -97.85 -21.54
C VAL A 948 127.50 -96.99 -20.45
N ASN A 949 127.50 -95.66 -20.59
CA ASN A 949 126.87 -94.75 -19.62
C ASN A 949 125.38 -94.54 -19.92
N ASP A 950 125.03 -94.43 -21.21
CA ASP A 950 123.66 -94.18 -21.68
C ASP A 950 122.64 -95.22 -21.17
N LEU A 951 123.07 -96.49 -21.07
CA LEU A 951 122.24 -97.59 -20.55
C LEU A 951 121.99 -97.53 -19.03
N LYS A 952 122.81 -96.79 -18.25
CA LYS A 952 122.63 -96.66 -16.79
C LYS A 952 121.63 -95.57 -16.41
N GLU A 953 121.57 -94.48 -17.17
CA GLU A 953 120.58 -93.41 -16.91
C GLU A 953 119.16 -93.85 -17.30
N ARG A 954 119.00 -94.54 -18.43
CA ARG A 954 117.70 -95.05 -18.93
C ARG A 954 116.98 -95.97 -17.94
N LEU A 955 117.72 -96.73 -17.11
CA LEU A 955 117.12 -97.58 -16.07
C LEU A 955 116.58 -96.75 -14.88
N LYS A 956 117.22 -95.62 -14.57
CA LYS A 956 116.93 -94.77 -13.39
C LYS A 956 115.80 -93.76 -13.64
N THR A 957 115.62 -93.33 -14.89
CA THR A 957 114.46 -92.50 -15.29
C THR A 957 113.17 -93.31 -15.35
N SER A 958 113.25 -94.56 -15.82
CA SER A 958 112.08 -95.45 -15.97
C SER A 958 111.36 -95.71 -14.64
N THR A 959 112.10 -95.97 -13.54
CA THR A 959 111.50 -96.18 -12.21
C THR A 959 110.83 -94.92 -11.65
N SER A 960 111.48 -93.76 -11.77
CA SER A 960 110.92 -92.49 -11.27
C SER A 960 109.58 -92.14 -11.93
N ASN A 961 109.44 -92.42 -13.23
CA ASN A 961 108.21 -92.14 -13.97
C ASN A 961 107.01 -92.97 -13.47
N VAL A 962 107.23 -94.25 -13.11
CA VAL A 962 106.15 -95.14 -12.62
C VAL A 962 105.60 -94.67 -11.26
N GLU A 963 106.46 -94.16 -10.39
CA GLU A 963 106.07 -93.63 -9.08
C GLU A 963 105.29 -92.31 -9.21
N GLN A 964 105.70 -91.44 -10.15
CA GLN A 964 104.98 -90.20 -10.47
C GLN A 964 103.57 -90.47 -11.02
N TYR A 965 103.39 -91.45 -11.93
CA TYR A 965 102.06 -91.77 -12.44
C TYR A 965 101.11 -92.31 -11.37
N ARG A 966 101.59 -93.11 -10.40
CA ARG A 966 100.74 -93.56 -9.28
C ARG A 966 100.26 -92.41 -8.40
N ALA A 967 101.15 -91.47 -8.05
CA ALA A 967 100.78 -90.29 -7.27
C ALA A 967 99.81 -89.37 -8.04
N MET A 968 99.98 -89.24 -9.35
CA MET A 968 99.07 -88.47 -10.20
C MET A 968 97.67 -89.08 -10.22
N VAL A 969 97.53 -90.40 -10.42
CA VAL A 969 96.21 -91.07 -10.45
C VAL A 969 95.48 -90.93 -9.11
N THR A 970 96.11 -91.21 -7.97
CA THR A 970 95.41 -91.08 -6.68
C THR A 970 95.04 -89.63 -6.37
N SER A 971 95.87 -88.65 -6.73
CA SER A 971 95.52 -87.23 -6.57
C SER A 971 94.34 -86.78 -7.46
N LEU A 972 94.19 -87.37 -8.65
CA LEU A 972 93.07 -87.12 -9.55
C LEU A 972 91.76 -87.78 -9.07
N GLU A 973 91.83 -89.00 -8.52
CA GLU A 973 90.68 -89.65 -7.88
C GLU A 973 90.18 -88.87 -6.67
N ASP A 974 91.12 -88.37 -5.85
CA ASP A 974 90.83 -87.50 -4.71
C ASP A 974 90.23 -86.15 -5.11
N SER A 975 90.68 -85.55 -6.23
CA SER A 975 90.10 -84.30 -6.75
C SER A 975 88.70 -84.52 -7.31
N LEU A 976 88.49 -85.61 -8.08
CA LEU A 976 87.20 -85.92 -8.70
C LEU A 976 86.11 -86.26 -7.67
N ASN A 977 86.48 -86.88 -6.54
CA ASN A 977 85.52 -87.14 -5.45
C ASN A 977 85.15 -85.86 -4.69
N LYS A 978 86.09 -84.91 -4.52
CA LYS A 978 85.81 -83.58 -3.95
C LYS A 978 84.93 -82.75 -4.89
N GLU A 979 85.20 -82.77 -6.19
CA GLU A 979 84.37 -82.13 -7.22
C GLU A 979 82.94 -82.67 -7.19
N LYS A 980 82.74 -84.00 -7.14
CA LYS A 980 81.41 -84.61 -6.98
C LYS A 980 80.66 -84.11 -5.76
N GLN A 981 81.29 -84.10 -4.58
CA GLN A 981 80.67 -83.60 -3.35
C GLN A 981 80.25 -82.13 -3.48
N VAL A 982 81.12 -81.28 -4.04
CA VAL A 982 80.79 -79.87 -4.31
C VAL A 982 79.64 -79.75 -5.31
N THR A 983 79.60 -80.54 -6.39
CA THR A 983 78.46 -80.52 -7.33
C THR A 983 77.15 -80.97 -6.69
N GLU A 984 77.17 -81.97 -5.80
CA GLU A 984 75.97 -82.39 -5.07
C GLU A 984 75.48 -81.33 -4.07
N GLU A 985 76.37 -80.66 -3.35
CA GLU A 985 76.02 -79.57 -2.44
C GLU A 985 75.48 -78.36 -3.20
N VAL A 986 76.12 -78.00 -4.33
CA VAL A 986 75.64 -76.94 -5.23
C VAL A 986 74.28 -77.28 -5.82
N HIS A 987 74.04 -78.53 -6.25
CA HIS A 987 72.74 -78.97 -6.74
C HIS A 987 71.65 -78.88 -5.65
N LYS A 988 71.91 -79.36 -4.44
CA LYS A 988 70.96 -79.28 -3.31
C LYS A 988 70.65 -77.83 -2.94
N ASN A 989 71.66 -76.96 -2.94
CA ASN A 989 71.51 -75.54 -2.64
C ASN A 989 70.70 -74.83 -3.75
N ILE A 990 71.00 -75.09 -5.03
CA ILE A 990 70.20 -74.60 -6.18
C ILE A 990 68.76 -75.08 -6.10
N GLU A 991 68.49 -76.36 -5.76
CA GLU A 991 67.13 -76.89 -5.65
C GLU A 991 66.33 -76.22 -4.51
N VAL A 992 66.98 -75.93 -3.36
CA VAL A 992 66.37 -75.14 -2.29
C VAL A 992 66.09 -73.71 -2.76
N ARG A 993 67.07 -73.02 -3.37
CA ARG A 993 66.91 -71.66 -3.91
C ARG A 993 65.82 -71.58 -4.98
N LEU A 994 65.64 -72.62 -5.78
CA LEU A 994 64.58 -72.71 -6.79
C LEU A 994 63.20 -72.83 -6.13
N LYS A 995 63.06 -73.62 -5.05
CA LYS A 995 61.82 -73.73 -4.27
C LYS A 995 61.51 -72.43 -3.54
N GLU A 996 62.49 -71.83 -2.85
CA GLU A 996 62.37 -70.48 -2.27
C GLU A 996 61.87 -69.46 -3.30
N SER A 997 62.46 -69.46 -4.51
CA SER A 997 62.08 -68.56 -5.60
C SER A 997 60.68 -68.83 -6.14
N ALA A 998 60.26 -70.10 -6.28
CA ALA A 998 58.94 -70.46 -6.76
C ALA A 998 57.85 -70.12 -5.71
N GLU A 999 58.10 -70.40 -4.43
CA GLU A 999 57.21 -70.00 -3.34
C GLU A 999 57.09 -68.47 -3.26
N PHE A 1000 58.20 -67.74 -3.39
CA PHE A 1000 58.20 -66.28 -3.45
C PHE A 1000 57.44 -65.73 -4.68
N GLN A 1001 57.56 -66.37 -5.84
CA GLN A 1001 56.76 -66.04 -7.03
C GLN A 1001 55.26 -66.23 -6.76
N THR A 1002 54.82 -67.38 -6.22
CA THR A 1002 53.38 -67.59 -5.92
C THR A 1002 52.84 -66.62 -4.84
N GLN A 1003 53.70 -66.15 -3.92
CA GLN A 1003 53.34 -65.11 -2.96
C GLN A 1003 53.23 -63.72 -3.62
N LEU A 1004 54.07 -63.40 -4.60
CA LEU A 1004 53.97 -62.18 -5.40
C LEU A 1004 52.75 -62.20 -6.33
N GLU A 1005 52.44 -63.34 -6.95
CA GLU A 1005 51.23 -63.51 -7.78
C GLU A 1005 49.95 -63.32 -6.97
N LYS A 1006 49.87 -63.89 -5.75
CA LYS A 1006 48.74 -63.65 -4.84
C LYS A 1006 48.61 -62.18 -4.45
N LYS A 1007 49.72 -61.52 -4.08
CA LYS A 1007 49.72 -60.08 -3.76
C LYS A 1007 49.37 -59.21 -4.96
N LEU A 1008 49.76 -59.59 -6.18
CA LEU A 1008 49.33 -58.93 -7.41
C LEU A 1008 47.82 -59.09 -7.62
N MET A 1009 47.27 -60.30 -7.48
CA MET A 1009 45.83 -60.54 -7.59
C MET A 1009 45.02 -59.79 -6.51
N GLU A 1010 45.54 -59.72 -5.28
CA GLU A 1010 44.94 -58.95 -4.17
C GLU A 1010 44.97 -57.44 -4.49
N VAL A 1011 46.12 -56.89 -4.88
CA VAL A 1011 46.26 -55.47 -5.25
C VAL A 1011 45.48 -55.11 -6.51
N GLU A 1012 45.35 -56.02 -7.49
CA GLU A 1012 44.52 -55.79 -8.67
C GLU A 1012 43.02 -55.85 -8.35
N LYS A 1013 42.60 -56.69 -7.39
CA LYS A 1013 41.23 -56.69 -6.86
C LYS A 1013 40.94 -55.39 -6.09
N GLU A 1014 41.82 -54.97 -5.19
CA GLU A 1014 41.69 -53.68 -4.47
C GLU A 1014 41.66 -52.49 -5.43
N LYS A 1015 42.53 -52.49 -6.46
CA LYS A 1015 42.55 -51.51 -7.55
C LYS A 1015 41.24 -51.52 -8.36
N GLN A 1016 40.64 -52.68 -8.60
CA GLN A 1016 39.36 -52.79 -9.29
C GLN A 1016 38.22 -52.23 -8.43
N GLU A 1017 38.17 -52.59 -7.14
CA GLU A 1017 37.19 -52.11 -6.17
C GLU A 1017 37.30 -50.58 -5.99
N LEU A 1018 38.52 -50.05 -5.87
CA LEU A 1018 38.79 -48.60 -5.84
C LEU A 1018 38.45 -47.88 -7.16
N GLN A 1019 38.55 -48.56 -8.32
CA GLN A 1019 38.11 -47.99 -9.60
C GLN A 1019 36.58 -47.94 -9.70
N ASP A 1020 35.87 -48.96 -9.24
CA ASP A 1020 34.41 -48.99 -9.27
C ASP A 1020 33.79 -48.08 -8.19
N ASP A 1021 34.41 -47.93 -7.02
CA ASP A 1021 34.02 -46.91 -6.04
C ASP A 1021 34.33 -45.50 -6.52
N LYS A 1022 35.46 -45.30 -7.25
CA LYS A 1022 35.73 -44.02 -7.93
C LYS A 1022 34.70 -43.73 -9.03
N ARG A 1023 34.22 -44.73 -9.78
CA ARG A 1023 33.12 -44.57 -10.75
C ARG A 1023 31.83 -44.15 -10.06
N LYS A 1024 31.38 -44.86 -9.02
CA LYS A 1024 30.20 -44.50 -8.23
C LYS A 1024 30.31 -43.08 -7.64
N ALA A 1025 31.49 -42.70 -7.15
CA ALA A 1025 31.74 -41.35 -6.66
C ALA A 1025 31.64 -40.29 -7.78
N ILE A 1026 32.19 -40.56 -8.97
CA ILE A 1026 32.05 -39.67 -10.13
C ILE A 1026 30.59 -39.59 -10.57
N GLU A 1027 29.88 -40.70 -10.72
CA GLU A 1027 28.45 -40.73 -11.08
C GLU A 1027 27.59 -39.97 -10.06
N SER A 1028 27.88 -40.11 -8.77
CA SER A 1028 27.21 -39.36 -7.70
C SER A 1028 27.52 -37.85 -7.76
N MET A 1029 28.77 -37.47 -8.03
CA MET A 1029 29.12 -36.07 -8.24
C MET A 1029 28.55 -35.50 -9.56
N GLU A 1030 28.42 -36.29 -10.62
CA GLU A 1030 27.79 -35.88 -11.88
C GLU A 1030 26.28 -35.71 -11.72
N GLN A 1031 25.61 -36.59 -10.96
CA GLN A 1031 24.22 -36.42 -10.55
C GLN A 1031 24.06 -35.14 -9.73
N GLN A 1032 24.84 -34.95 -8.67
CA GLN A 1032 24.82 -33.71 -7.86
C GLN A 1032 25.14 -32.47 -8.69
N LEU A 1033 26.08 -32.52 -9.63
CA LEU A 1033 26.38 -31.41 -10.54
C LEU A 1033 25.26 -31.16 -11.56
N SER A 1034 24.50 -32.18 -11.95
CA SER A 1034 23.32 -32.02 -12.81
C SER A 1034 22.15 -31.39 -12.03
N GLU A 1035 21.94 -31.80 -10.78
CA GLU A 1035 20.95 -31.22 -9.88
C GLU A 1035 21.33 -29.78 -9.51
N LEU A 1036 22.59 -29.50 -9.18
CA LEU A 1036 23.11 -28.16 -8.93
C LEU A 1036 23.04 -27.26 -10.17
N LYS A 1037 23.28 -27.79 -11.39
CA LYS A 1037 23.03 -27.02 -12.62
C LYS A 1037 21.55 -26.73 -12.82
N LYS A 1038 20.67 -27.68 -12.49
CA LYS A 1038 19.21 -27.51 -12.57
C LYS A 1038 18.71 -26.47 -11.56
N THR A 1039 19.12 -26.55 -10.30
CA THR A 1039 18.75 -25.56 -9.27
C THR A 1039 19.41 -24.20 -9.51
N LEU A 1040 20.64 -24.15 -10.02
CA LEU A 1040 21.25 -22.91 -10.52
C LEU A 1040 20.38 -22.30 -11.63
N SER A 1041 19.89 -23.09 -12.59
CA SER A 1041 19.05 -22.58 -13.67
C SER A 1041 17.65 -22.15 -13.23
N THR A 1042 17.02 -22.83 -12.25
CA THR A 1042 15.75 -22.36 -11.69
C THR A 1042 15.95 -21.09 -10.87
N VAL A 1043 16.96 -21.05 -9.99
CA VAL A 1043 17.29 -19.83 -9.22
C VAL A 1043 17.71 -18.67 -10.13
N GLN A 1044 18.43 -18.92 -11.22
CA GLN A 1044 18.76 -17.89 -12.21
C GLN A 1044 17.51 -17.33 -12.90
N ASN A 1045 16.55 -18.20 -13.27
CA ASN A 1045 15.26 -17.78 -13.82
C ASN A 1045 14.42 -17.02 -12.76
N GLU A 1046 14.34 -17.52 -11.53
CA GLU A 1046 13.63 -16.89 -10.41
C GLU A 1046 14.22 -15.52 -10.08
N VAL A 1047 15.55 -15.36 -10.14
CA VAL A 1047 16.25 -14.07 -9.98
C VAL A 1047 15.99 -13.15 -11.17
N GLN A 1048 15.95 -13.67 -12.40
CA GLN A 1048 15.62 -12.87 -13.59
C GLN A 1048 14.16 -12.39 -13.56
N GLU A 1049 13.21 -13.23 -13.15
CA GLU A 1049 11.84 -12.82 -12.90
C GLU A 1049 11.72 -11.85 -11.71
N ALA A 1050 12.47 -12.06 -10.63
CA ALA A 1050 12.48 -11.15 -9.48
C ALA A 1050 13.04 -9.78 -9.86
N LEU A 1051 14.07 -9.72 -10.72
CA LEU A 1051 14.58 -8.47 -11.31
C LEU A 1051 13.54 -7.81 -12.22
N GLN A 1052 12.82 -8.57 -13.04
CA GLN A 1052 11.71 -8.03 -13.85
C GLN A 1052 10.58 -7.48 -12.95
N ARG A 1053 10.13 -8.25 -11.96
CA ARG A 1053 9.13 -7.85 -10.95
C ARG A 1053 9.58 -6.64 -10.12
N ALA A 1054 10.87 -6.53 -9.78
CA ALA A 1054 11.43 -5.36 -9.13
C ALA A 1054 11.47 -4.14 -10.07
N SER A 1055 11.78 -4.32 -11.36
CA SER A 1055 11.78 -3.24 -12.34
C SER A 1055 10.38 -2.69 -12.62
N THR A 1056 9.36 -3.54 -12.70
CA THR A 1056 7.96 -3.10 -12.82
C THR A 1056 7.43 -2.49 -11.53
N ALA A 1057 7.76 -3.05 -10.36
CA ALA A 1057 7.46 -2.43 -9.07
C ALA A 1057 8.08 -1.03 -8.94
N LEU A 1058 9.36 -0.85 -9.32
CA LEU A 1058 10.04 0.44 -9.31
C LEU A 1058 9.44 1.42 -10.32
N SER A 1059 9.03 0.96 -11.51
CA SER A 1059 8.33 1.80 -12.50
C SER A 1059 6.97 2.27 -11.98
N ASN A 1060 6.21 1.37 -11.33
CA ASN A 1060 4.92 1.68 -10.71
C ASN A 1060 5.09 2.61 -9.50
N GLU A 1061 6.12 2.41 -8.68
CA GLU A 1061 6.45 3.31 -7.57
C GLU A 1061 6.86 4.70 -8.08
N GLN A 1062 7.66 4.77 -9.15
CA GLN A 1062 8.00 6.05 -9.78
C GLN A 1062 6.76 6.75 -10.33
N GLN A 1063 5.81 6.03 -10.92
CA GLN A 1063 4.57 6.63 -11.39
C GLN A 1063 3.70 7.09 -10.21
N ALA A 1064 3.45 6.25 -9.21
CA ALA A 1064 2.71 6.64 -8.01
C ALA A 1064 3.38 7.83 -7.27
N ARG A 1065 4.71 7.94 -7.28
CA ARG A 1065 5.44 9.12 -6.76
C ARG A 1065 5.19 10.37 -7.60
N ARG A 1066 5.07 10.29 -8.93
CA ARG A 1066 4.67 11.42 -9.80
C ARG A 1066 3.23 11.80 -9.53
N ASP A 1067 2.32 10.82 -9.52
CA ASP A 1067 0.89 11.03 -9.28
C ASP A 1067 0.66 11.69 -7.91
N CYS A 1068 1.34 11.23 -6.85
CA CYS A 1068 1.32 11.87 -5.54
C CYS A 1068 1.94 13.28 -5.53
N GLN A 1069 2.98 13.55 -6.32
CA GLN A 1069 3.53 14.90 -6.46
C GLN A 1069 2.58 15.84 -7.23
N GLU A 1070 1.82 15.33 -8.20
CA GLU A 1070 0.81 16.11 -8.93
C GLU A 1070 -0.42 16.36 -8.05
N GLN A 1071 -0.90 15.36 -7.31
CA GLN A 1071 -1.94 15.56 -6.31
C GLN A 1071 -1.51 16.52 -5.19
N ALA A 1072 -0.25 16.47 -4.75
CA ALA A 1072 0.29 17.44 -3.78
C ALA A 1072 0.34 18.88 -4.35
N LYS A 1073 0.71 19.05 -5.63
CA LYS A 1073 0.61 20.36 -6.32
C LYS A 1073 -0.83 20.83 -6.41
N ILE A 1074 -1.77 19.97 -6.83
CA ILE A 1074 -3.20 20.29 -6.93
C ILE A 1074 -3.77 20.68 -5.56
N ALA A 1075 -3.39 19.98 -4.49
CA ALA A 1075 -3.77 20.31 -3.12
C ALA A 1075 -3.19 21.67 -2.66
N VAL A 1076 -1.91 21.95 -2.94
CA VAL A 1076 -1.29 23.26 -2.64
C VAL A 1076 -1.91 24.38 -3.49
N GLU A 1077 -2.26 24.13 -4.75
CA GLU A 1077 -2.99 25.08 -5.58
C GLU A 1077 -4.42 25.33 -5.08
N ALA A 1078 -5.11 24.30 -4.60
CA ALA A 1078 -6.44 24.42 -3.99
C ALA A 1078 -6.37 25.17 -2.66
N GLN A 1079 -5.36 24.91 -1.83
CA GLN A 1079 -5.08 25.65 -0.60
C GLN A 1079 -4.76 27.12 -0.93
N ASN A 1080 -3.88 27.40 -1.89
CA ASN A 1080 -3.56 28.77 -2.31
C ASN A 1080 -4.77 29.52 -2.89
N LYS A 1081 -5.70 28.82 -3.56
CA LYS A 1081 -6.98 29.38 -4.03
C LYS A 1081 -7.89 29.69 -2.84
N TYR A 1082 -8.05 28.75 -1.90
CA TYR A 1082 -8.86 28.93 -0.69
C TYR A 1082 -8.30 30.04 0.23
N GLU A 1083 -6.99 30.11 0.45
CA GLU A 1083 -6.33 31.18 1.20
C GLU A 1083 -6.51 32.54 0.51
N ARG A 1084 -6.46 32.57 -0.83
CA ARG A 1084 -6.75 33.79 -1.60
C ARG A 1084 -8.22 34.19 -1.52
N GLU A 1085 -9.15 33.26 -1.57
CA GLU A 1085 -10.59 33.50 -1.39
C GLU A 1085 -10.90 33.95 0.05
N LEU A 1086 -10.23 33.39 1.05
CA LEU A 1086 -10.35 33.80 2.45
C LEU A 1086 -9.75 35.20 2.69
N MET A 1087 -8.63 35.54 2.03
CA MET A 1087 -8.06 36.90 2.04
C MET A 1087 -8.95 37.91 1.28
N LEU A 1088 -9.59 37.50 0.19
CA LEU A 1088 -10.58 38.34 -0.50
C LEU A 1088 -11.82 38.54 0.37
N HIS A 1089 -12.34 37.51 1.03
CA HIS A 1089 -13.44 37.64 1.98
C HIS A 1089 -13.07 38.43 3.24
N ALA A 1090 -11.81 38.39 3.69
CA ALA A 1090 -11.32 39.29 4.73
C ALA A 1090 -11.39 40.76 4.26
N ALA A 1091 -10.93 41.04 3.04
CA ALA A 1091 -11.03 42.37 2.44
C ALA A 1091 -12.49 42.80 2.19
N ASP A 1092 -13.38 41.89 1.77
CA ASP A 1092 -14.82 42.14 1.63
C ASP A 1092 -15.45 42.47 2.99
N VAL A 1093 -15.06 41.76 4.06
CA VAL A 1093 -15.54 41.98 5.43
C VAL A 1093 -15.00 43.30 6.00
N GLU A 1094 -13.74 43.64 5.75
CA GLU A 1094 -13.15 44.94 6.09
C GLU A 1094 -13.85 46.08 5.34
N ALA A 1095 -14.08 45.94 4.04
CA ALA A 1095 -14.84 46.90 3.23
C ALA A 1095 -16.29 47.04 3.71
N LEU A 1096 -16.94 45.94 4.06
CA LEU A 1096 -18.30 45.92 4.61
C LEU A 1096 -18.35 46.51 6.03
N GLN A 1097 -17.30 46.37 6.83
CA GLN A 1097 -17.18 47.02 8.13
C GLN A 1097 -16.89 48.52 7.98
N ALA A 1098 -16.03 48.93 7.04
CA ALA A 1098 -15.81 50.34 6.69
C ALA A 1098 -17.10 50.99 6.16
N ALA A 1099 -17.88 50.27 5.34
CA ALA A 1099 -19.19 50.70 4.88
C ALA A 1099 -20.21 50.81 6.04
N LYS A 1100 -20.22 49.85 6.98
CA LYS A 1100 -21.04 49.95 8.21
C LYS A 1100 -20.64 51.14 9.08
N GLU A 1101 -19.35 51.46 9.18
CA GLU A 1101 -18.86 52.64 9.87
C GLU A 1101 -19.20 53.94 9.15
N GLN A 1102 -19.16 53.97 7.81
CA GLN A 1102 -19.65 55.10 7.03
C GLN A 1102 -21.16 55.27 7.22
N VAL A 1103 -21.95 54.18 7.23
CA VAL A 1103 -23.39 54.21 7.49
C VAL A 1103 -23.71 54.62 8.94
N SER A 1104 -22.91 54.26 9.94
CA SER A 1104 -23.11 54.71 11.32
C SER A 1104 -22.72 56.18 11.52
N LYS A 1105 -21.63 56.64 10.88
CA LYS A 1105 -21.26 58.07 10.79
C LYS A 1105 -22.35 58.87 10.05
N MET A 1106 -22.86 58.36 8.93
CA MET A 1106 -23.90 59.02 8.15
C MET A 1106 -25.26 59.02 8.86
N THR A 1107 -25.63 57.96 9.61
CA THR A 1107 -26.87 57.95 10.40
C THR A 1107 -26.79 58.82 11.65
N SER A 1108 -25.63 58.94 12.30
CA SER A 1108 -25.44 59.91 13.40
C SER A 1108 -25.38 61.36 12.91
N ILE A 1109 -24.77 61.63 11.75
CA ILE A 1109 -24.90 62.93 11.06
C ILE A 1109 -26.37 63.21 10.71
N ARG A 1110 -27.09 62.22 10.16
CA ARG A 1110 -28.53 62.34 9.84
C ARG A 1110 -29.37 62.61 11.08
N GLN A 1111 -29.11 61.95 12.20
CA GLN A 1111 -29.77 62.21 13.49
C GLN A 1111 -29.45 63.61 14.02
N HIS A 1112 -28.20 64.06 13.95
CA HIS A 1112 -27.85 65.43 14.31
C HIS A 1112 -28.54 66.45 13.40
N LEU A 1113 -28.66 66.17 12.10
CA LEU A 1113 -29.40 67.01 11.16
C LEU A 1113 -30.90 67.03 11.49
N GLU A 1114 -31.53 65.87 11.72
CA GLU A 1114 -32.92 65.75 12.18
C GLU A 1114 -33.18 66.49 13.49
N GLU A 1115 -32.26 66.41 14.46
CA GLU A 1115 -32.32 67.21 15.68
C GLU A 1115 -32.21 68.71 15.39
N THR A 1116 -31.33 69.15 14.48
CA THR A 1116 -31.23 70.57 14.13
C THR A 1116 -32.45 71.06 13.34
N THR A 1117 -33.06 70.24 12.48
CA THR A 1117 -34.32 70.60 11.82
C THR A 1117 -35.47 70.66 12.82
N GLN A 1118 -35.59 69.71 13.76
CA GLN A 1118 -36.62 69.80 14.81
C GLN A 1118 -36.41 71.01 15.75
N LYS A 1119 -35.16 71.39 16.02
CA LYS A 1119 -34.84 72.63 16.78
C LYS A 1119 -35.17 73.89 15.97
N ALA A 1120 -34.93 73.89 14.67
CA ALA A 1120 -35.33 74.98 13.77
C ALA A 1120 -36.86 75.07 13.57
N GLU A 1121 -37.55 73.93 13.46
CA GLU A 1121 -39.01 73.84 13.34
C GLU A 1121 -39.71 74.29 14.62
N SER A 1122 -39.23 73.88 15.80
CA SER A 1122 -39.77 74.35 17.08
C SER A 1122 -39.51 75.85 17.31
N GLN A 1123 -38.32 76.36 16.97
CA GLN A 1123 -38.07 77.81 16.94
C GLN A 1123 -38.96 78.55 15.92
N LEU A 1124 -39.24 77.95 14.76
CA LEU A 1124 -40.12 78.52 13.73
C LEU A 1124 -41.59 78.50 14.17
N LEU A 1125 -42.03 77.48 14.91
CA LEU A 1125 -43.34 77.41 15.54
C LEU A 1125 -43.48 78.42 16.69
N GLU A 1126 -42.47 78.57 17.54
CA GLU A 1126 -42.43 79.60 18.59
C GLU A 1126 -42.42 81.01 17.98
N CYS A 1127 -41.64 81.23 16.92
CA CYS A 1127 -41.69 82.46 16.14
C CYS A 1127 -43.09 82.72 15.56
N LYS A 1128 -43.72 81.72 14.92
CA LYS A 1128 -45.10 81.83 14.41
C LYS A 1128 -46.10 82.16 15.51
N ALA A 1129 -46.10 81.45 16.63
CA ALA A 1129 -46.96 81.74 17.77
C ALA A 1129 -46.73 83.16 18.30
N SER A 1130 -45.48 83.64 18.34
CA SER A 1130 -45.17 85.02 18.72
C SER A 1130 -45.62 86.06 17.67
N TRP A 1131 -45.71 85.68 16.39
CA TRP A 1131 -46.25 86.52 15.32
C TRP A 1131 -47.77 86.54 15.33
N GLU A 1132 -48.43 85.41 15.53
CA GLU A 1132 -49.88 85.28 15.72
C GLU A 1132 -50.33 86.04 16.97
N GLU A 1133 -49.56 86.02 18.06
CA GLU A 1133 -49.82 86.82 19.26
C GLU A 1133 -49.67 88.33 18.98
N ARG A 1134 -48.62 88.75 18.25
CA ARG A 1134 -48.50 90.16 17.81
C ARG A 1134 -49.62 90.57 16.87
N GLU A 1135 -50.04 89.69 15.95
CA GLU A 1135 -51.15 89.92 15.04
C GLU A 1135 -52.49 90.00 15.81
N ARG A 1136 -52.67 89.19 16.85
CA ARG A 1136 -53.81 89.26 17.77
C ARG A 1136 -53.84 90.58 18.54
N VAL A 1137 -52.70 91.01 19.11
CA VAL A 1137 -52.58 92.31 19.79
C VAL A 1137 -52.86 93.46 18.82
N LEU A 1138 -52.32 93.43 17.59
CA LEU A 1138 -52.60 94.42 16.56
C LEU A 1138 -54.07 94.41 16.11
N LYS A 1139 -54.71 93.24 16.00
CA LYS A 1139 -56.17 93.13 15.75
C LYS A 1139 -57.00 93.68 16.91
N ASP A 1140 -56.56 93.50 18.15
CA ASP A 1140 -57.18 94.10 19.34
C ASP A 1140 -56.94 95.61 19.44
N GLU A 1141 -55.82 96.14 18.94
CA GLU A 1141 -55.57 97.58 18.83
C GLU A 1141 -56.36 98.21 17.68
N VAL A 1142 -56.49 97.51 16.55
CA VAL A 1142 -57.36 97.89 15.44
C VAL A 1142 -58.83 97.85 15.89
N SER A 1143 -59.29 96.82 16.61
CA SER A 1143 -60.69 96.76 17.08
C SER A 1143 -61.01 97.84 18.12
N LYS A 1144 -60.08 98.17 19.02
CA LYS A 1144 -60.18 99.35 19.92
C LYS A 1144 -60.15 100.67 19.15
N SER A 1145 -59.41 100.74 18.04
CA SER A 1145 -59.37 101.93 17.18
C SER A 1145 -60.66 102.07 16.37
N VAL A 1146 -61.23 100.97 15.88
CA VAL A 1146 -62.53 100.91 15.21
C VAL A 1146 -63.65 101.27 16.17
N SER A 1147 -63.70 100.71 17.38
CA SER A 1147 -64.74 101.09 18.37
C SER A 1147 -64.59 102.55 18.81
N ARG A 1148 -63.36 103.08 18.91
CA ARG A 1148 -63.13 104.51 19.11
C ARG A 1148 -63.59 105.35 17.91
N CYS A 1149 -63.44 104.86 16.67
CA CYS A 1149 -63.99 105.52 15.49
C CYS A 1149 -65.53 105.44 15.47
N GLU A 1150 -66.13 104.32 15.85
CA GLU A 1150 -67.58 104.20 16.02
C GLU A 1150 -68.11 105.13 17.11
N ASP A 1151 -67.38 105.31 18.21
CA ASP A 1151 -67.79 106.21 19.31
C ASP A 1151 -67.61 107.68 18.92
N LEU A 1152 -66.59 108.01 18.11
CA LEU A 1152 -66.48 109.30 17.43
C LEU A 1152 -67.56 109.49 16.36
N GLU A 1153 -67.99 108.44 15.66
CA GLU A 1153 -69.17 108.48 14.78
C GLU A 1153 -70.46 108.66 15.58
N LYS A 1154 -70.64 108.01 16.73
CA LYS A 1154 -71.78 108.22 17.62
C LYS A 1154 -71.79 109.67 18.15
N GLN A 1155 -70.63 110.24 18.47
CA GLN A 1155 -70.49 111.66 18.83
C GLN A 1155 -70.76 112.60 17.65
N ASN A 1156 -70.27 112.30 16.44
CA ASN A 1156 -70.59 113.07 15.24
C ASN A 1156 -72.07 112.96 14.87
N ARG A 1157 -72.70 111.78 15.00
CA ARG A 1157 -74.15 111.61 14.84
C ARG A 1157 -74.91 112.40 15.90
N LEU A 1158 -74.45 112.41 17.16
CA LEU A 1158 -75.05 113.26 18.21
C LEU A 1158 -74.90 114.77 17.91
N LEU A 1159 -73.78 115.17 17.31
CA LEU A 1159 -73.56 116.54 16.82
C LEU A 1159 -74.45 116.85 15.62
N HIS A 1160 -74.65 115.92 14.69
CA HIS A 1160 -75.60 116.07 13.58
C HIS A 1160 -77.05 116.14 14.10
N ASP A 1161 -77.44 115.32 15.06
CA ASP A 1161 -78.72 115.38 15.79
C ASP A 1161 -78.93 116.73 16.50
N GLN A 1162 -77.86 117.37 16.97
CA GLN A 1162 -77.88 118.71 17.57
C GLN A 1162 -77.93 119.81 16.50
N ILE A 1163 -77.20 119.66 15.40
CA ILE A 1163 -77.25 120.55 14.23
C ILE A 1163 -78.63 120.50 13.58
N GLU A 1164 -79.28 119.34 13.48
CA GLU A 1164 -80.63 119.19 12.93
C GLU A 1164 -81.69 119.83 13.84
N LYS A 1165 -81.60 119.62 15.16
CA LYS A 1165 -82.44 120.31 16.16
C LYS A 1165 -82.15 121.81 16.30
N LEU A 1166 -81.01 122.28 15.78
CA LEU A 1166 -80.72 123.70 15.57
C LEU A 1166 -81.24 124.19 14.21
N SER A 1167 -81.17 123.38 13.15
CA SER A 1167 -81.74 123.66 11.83
C SER A 1167 -83.26 123.79 11.89
N ASP A 1168 -83.96 122.95 12.64
CA ASP A 1168 -85.40 123.12 12.91
C ASP A 1168 -85.70 124.48 13.54
N LYS A 1169 -84.86 124.95 14.46
CA LYS A 1169 -84.99 126.28 15.09
C LYS A 1169 -84.59 127.43 14.17
N VAL A 1170 -83.68 127.22 13.21
CA VAL A 1170 -83.28 128.21 12.21
C VAL A 1170 -84.30 128.31 11.07
N VAL A 1171 -84.84 127.20 10.59
CA VAL A 1171 -85.82 127.19 9.49
C VAL A 1171 -87.20 127.65 9.95
N THR A 1172 -87.62 127.32 11.17
CA THR A 1172 -88.85 127.91 11.76
C THR A 1172 -88.71 129.38 12.14
N SER A 1173 -87.49 129.94 12.16
CA SER A 1173 -87.23 131.39 12.32
C SER A 1173 -86.80 132.11 11.03
N MET A 1174 -86.78 131.42 9.88
CA MET A 1174 -86.53 131.99 8.54
C MET A 1174 -87.76 131.96 7.61
N LYS A 1175 -88.97 131.90 8.20
CA LYS A 1175 -90.26 132.09 7.51
C LYS A 1175 -91.12 133.19 8.15
N ASP A 1176 -90.56 134.39 8.31
CA ASP A 1176 -91.32 135.65 8.14
C ASP A 1176 -90.39 136.88 8.09
N ALA A 1177 -90.95 138.04 7.73
CA ALA A 1177 -90.37 139.40 7.57
C ALA A 1177 -88.95 139.65 8.14
N VAL A 1178 -87.92 139.94 7.32
CA VAL A 1178 -87.63 141.21 6.59
C VAL A 1178 -87.06 142.34 7.50
N GLN A 1179 -85.97 142.98 7.02
CA GLN A 1179 -85.00 143.90 7.69
C GLN A 1179 -83.86 143.13 8.37
N ALA A 1180 -82.56 143.26 8.03
CA ALA A 1180 -81.67 144.42 7.75
C ALA A 1180 -81.18 145.15 9.03
N PRO A 1181 -79.93 145.67 9.09
CA PRO A 1181 -78.79 145.50 8.18
C PRO A 1181 -77.46 145.09 8.89
N LEU A 1182 -76.58 144.32 8.22
CA LEU A 1182 -75.12 144.52 8.25
C LEU A 1182 -74.40 143.70 7.16
N ASN A 1183 -73.58 144.36 6.35
CA ASN A 1183 -72.36 143.78 5.76
C ASN A 1183 -71.25 143.75 6.84
N VAL A 1184 -70.04 143.26 6.51
CA VAL A 1184 -68.82 143.28 7.35
C VAL A 1184 -68.87 142.22 8.47
N SER A 1185 -67.96 141.25 8.62
CA SER A 1185 -66.68 140.91 7.94
C SER A 1185 -66.15 139.56 8.50
N LEU A 1186 -65.40 138.66 7.84
CA LEU A 1186 -64.90 138.38 6.47
C LEU A 1186 -64.88 136.82 6.32
N ASN A 1187 -64.78 136.13 5.18
CA ASN A 1187 -64.93 136.39 3.73
C ASN A 1187 -65.29 135.02 3.07
N GLU A 1188 -65.85 134.89 1.86
CA GLU A 1188 -65.27 135.04 0.51
C GLU A 1188 -63.97 134.22 0.27
N GLU A 1189 -63.82 133.44 -0.81
CA GLU A 1189 -64.74 133.13 -1.92
C GLU A 1189 -64.34 131.80 -2.60
N GLY A 1190 -65.11 131.35 -3.60
CA GLY A 1190 -64.50 130.62 -4.74
C GLY A 1190 -64.48 129.09 -4.73
N LYS A 1191 -65.61 128.49 -5.14
CA LYS A 1191 -65.72 127.46 -6.19
C LYS A 1191 -64.47 126.60 -6.53
N SER A 1192 -64.67 125.29 -6.38
CA SER A 1192 -64.18 124.22 -7.29
C SER A 1192 -62.70 123.79 -7.23
N GLN A 1193 -62.48 122.59 -7.77
CA GLN A 1193 -61.20 121.89 -7.98
C GLN A 1193 -60.35 121.56 -6.74
N GLU A 1194 -60.08 122.47 -5.79
CA GLU A 1194 -59.01 122.21 -4.81
C GLU A 1194 -59.29 121.09 -3.80
N GLN A 1195 -60.50 120.92 -3.26
CA GLN A 1195 -60.80 119.74 -2.41
C GLN A 1195 -60.73 118.41 -3.17
N ILE A 1196 -61.04 118.42 -4.48
CA ILE A 1196 -60.86 117.24 -5.34
C ILE A 1196 -59.37 117.05 -5.68
N LEU A 1197 -58.58 118.13 -5.77
CA LEU A 1197 -57.13 118.05 -5.97
C LEU A 1197 -56.37 117.68 -4.68
N GLU A 1198 -56.89 117.97 -3.49
CA GLU A 1198 -56.32 117.49 -2.23
C GLU A 1198 -56.69 116.03 -1.98
N ILE A 1199 -57.93 115.60 -2.28
CA ILE A 1199 -58.28 114.18 -2.33
C ILE A 1199 -57.47 113.45 -3.42
N LEU A 1200 -57.23 114.05 -4.59
CA LEU A 1200 -56.33 113.50 -5.61
C LEU A 1200 -54.84 113.58 -5.22
N ARG A 1201 -54.40 114.50 -4.37
CA ARG A 1201 -53.03 114.52 -3.80
C ARG A 1201 -52.89 113.49 -2.68
N PHE A 1202 -53.94 113.23 -1.91
CA PHE A 1202 -53.96 112.18 -0.90
C PHE A 1202 -54.01 110.81 -1.59
N ILE A 1203 -54.92 110.59 -2.54
CA ILE A 1203 -54.98 109.37 -3.36
C ILE A 1203 -53.74 109.23 -4.25
N ARG A 1204 -53.11 110.29 -4.75
CA ARG A 1204 -51.80 110.17 -5.42
C ARG A 1204 -50.68 109.85 -4.44
N ARG A 1205 -50.66 110.38 -3.22
CA ARG A 1205 -49.68 109.97 -2.21
C ARG A 1205 -49.90 108.54 -1.73
N GLU A 1206 -51.14 108.10 -1.53
CA GLU A 1206 -51.42 106.69 -1.21
C GLU A 1206 -51.15 105.78 -2.40
N LYS A 1207 -51.38 106.22 -3.63
CA LYS A 1207 -50.97 105.50 -4.85
C LYS A 1207 -49.45 105.47 -5.00
N GLU A 1208 -48.72 106.56 -4.75
CA GLU A 1208 -47.25 106.62 -4.74
C GLU A 1208 -46.66 105.78 -3.59
N ILE A 1209 -47.31 105.72 -2.42
CA ILE A 1209 -46.95 104.85 -1.30
C ILE A 1209 -47.29 103.38 -1.61
N ALA A 1210 -48.38 103.09 -2.33
CA ALA A 1210 -48.74 101.75 -2.76
C ALA A 1210 -47.85 101.27 -3.92
N GLU A 1211 -47.49 102.15 -4.86
CA GLU A 1211 -46.57 101.87 -5.96
C GLU A 1211 -45.14 101.73 -5.46
N THR A 1212 -44.66 102.59 -4.56
CA THR A 1212 -43.34 102.36 -3.92
C THR A 1212 -43.33 101.14 -3.00
N ARG A 1213 -44.43 100.80 -2.31
CA ARG A 1213 -44.55 99.51 -1.59
C ARG A 1213 -44.62 98.32 -2.56
N PHE A 1214 -45.23 98.47 -3.73
CA PHE A 1214 -45.25 97.44 -4.76
C PHE A 1214 -43.88 97.28 -5.42
N GLU A 1215 -43.18 98.37 -5.74
CA GLU A 1215 -41.80 98.36 -6.22
C GLU A 1215 -40.86 97.77 -5.17
N VAL A 1216 -40.99 98.12 -3.88
CA VAL A 1216 -40.23 97.48 -2.79
C VAL A 1216 -40.57 96.00 -2.71
N ALA A 1217 -41.85 95.61 -2.73
CA ALA A 1217 -42.25 94.19 -2.72
C ALA A 1217 -41.81 93.43 -3.99
N GLN A 1218 -41.68 94.11 -5.13
CA GLN A 1218 -41.21 93.54 -6.40
C GLN A 1218 -39.68 93.43 -6.43
N VAL A 1219 -38.96 94.41 -5.87
CA VAL A 1219 -37.51 94.36 -5.63
C VAL A 1219 -37.18 93.32 -4.57
N GLU A 1220 -37.99 93.18 -3.52
CA GLU A 1220 -37.88 92.10 -2.54
C GLU A 1220 -38.23 90.75 -3.16
N SER A 1221 -39.26 90.64 -3.99
CA SER A 1221 -39.57 89.41 -4.74
C SER A 1221 -38.46 89.03 -5.72
N LEU A 1222 -37.84 90.01 -6.40
CA LEU A 1222 -36.65 89.80 -7.22
C LEU A 1222 -35.43 89.43 -6.39
N ARG A 1223 -35.23 90.04 -5.21
CA ARG A 1223 -34.16 89.71 -4.26
C ARG A 1223 -34.34 88.33 -3.65
N TYR A 1224 -35.57 87.90 -3.36
CA TYR A 1224 -35.89 86.56 -2.92
C TYR A 1224 -35.76 85.55 -4.05
N ARG A 1225 -36.15 85.88 -5.30
CA ARG A 1225 -35.87 85.03 -6.47
C ARG A 1225 -34.37 84.88 -6.71
N GLN A 1226 -33.60 85.97 -6.64
CA GLN A 1226 -32.13 85.92 -6.70
C GLN A 1226 -31.53 85.18 -5.50
N ARG A 1227 -32.15 85.25 -4.32
CA ARG A 1227 -31.73 84.48 -3.14
C ARG A 1227 -32.02 82.99 -3.32
N VAL A 1228 -33.14 82.63 -3.94
CA VAL A 1228 -33.48 81.25 -4.32
C VAL A 1228 -32.54 80.77 -5.42
N GLU A 1229 -32.34 81.52 -6.50
CA GLU A 1229 -31.37 81.18 -7.55
C GLU A 1229 -29.91 81.11 -7.06
N LEU A 1230 -29.56 81.83 -5.99
CA LEU A 1230 -28.26 81.68 -5.32
C LEU A 1230 -28.25 80.43 -4.43
N LEU A 1231 -29.29 80.19 -3.64
CA LEU A 1231 -29.41 78.97 -2.82
C LEU A 1231 -29.54 77.70 -3.66
N GLU A 1232 -30.11 77.78 -4.87
CA GLU A 1232 -30.19 76.71 -5.86
C GLU A 1232 -28.82 76.47 -6.50
N ARG A 1233 -28.04 77.52 -6.80
CA ARG A 1233 -26.64 77.36 -7.22
C ARG A 1233 -25.76 76.83 -6.09
N GLU A 1234 -25.92 77.32 -4.86
CA GLU A 1234 -25.24 76.79 -3.67
C GLU A 1234 -25.64 75.33 -3.40
N LEU A 1235 -26.91 74.93 -3.67
CA LEU A 1235 -27.34 73.54 -3.63
C LEU A 1235 -26.75 72.71 -4.77
N GLN A 1236 -26.67 73.25 -5.98
CA GLN A 1236 -26.08 72.59 -7.14
C GLN A 1236 -24.58 72.37 -6.94
N GLU A 1237 -23.86 73.40 -6.49
CA GLU A 1237 -22.43 73.34 -6.14
C GLU A 1237 -22.20 72.43 -4.91
N LEU A 1238 -23.10 72.41 -3.92
CA LEU A 1238 -23.04 71.42 -2.82
C LEU A 1238 -23.28 70.00 -3.31
N GLN A 1239 -24.25 69.76 -4.20
CA GLN A 1239 -24.51 68.44 -4.79
C GLN A 1239 -23.35 67.97 -5.67
N ASP A 1240 -22.79 68.85 -6.50
CA ASP A 1240 -21.62 68.56 -7.31
C ASP A 1240 -20.37 68.32 -6.43
N SER A 1241 -20.25 69.01 -5.28
CA SER A 1241 -19.20 68.75 -4.28
C SER A 1241 -19.41 67.48 -3.44
N LEU A 1242 -20.63 66.93 -3.39
CA LEU A 1242 -20.96 65.64 -2.76
C LEU A 1242 -20.84 64.44 -3.73
N ASN A 1243 -20.59 64.70 -5.02
CA ASN A 1243 -20.42 63.66 -6.05
C ASN A 1243 -18.94 63.47 -6.44
N VAL A 1244 -18.02 63.63 -5.47
CA VAL A 1244 -16.57 63.39 -5.56
C VAL A 1244 -16.11 62.50 -4.41
#